data_AF-A0AAW1KPU4-F1
#
_entry.id   AF-A0AAW1KPU4-F1
#
_cell.length_a   1.000
_cell.length_b   1.000
_cell.length_c   1.000
_cell.angle_alpha   90.00
_cell.angle_beta   90.00
_cell.angle_gamma   90.00
#
_symmetry.space_group_name_H-M   'P 1'
#
loop_
_entity.id
_entity.type
_entity.pdbx_description
1 polymer ?
#
loop_
_entity_poly.entity_id
_entity_poly.type
_entity_poly.pdbx_seq_one_letter_code
_entity_poly.pdbx_strand_id
1 'polypeptide(L)'
;MKSYILLFFLVSFTLAADDHSFPEDFQFGVGSAAYQIEGAWNADGKGENIWDFLTRKNPNFVSDGGNGNIACNSYNRLESDIELIKNTSANFYRFSISWSRIFPTGHTYLPNPDGIDYYNRLIDGLIANDITPFVTIYHWDLPQPLLEIGGWPNPLMADYFKDYADKVFDLFGDRVENWITFNEPYQICEQGFSEGTLAPGYRQMGIGGYLCAHTLLLAHAKAYEVYNEKYRATQKGRVGITVHGVWAEPESDSAADTAAATRYMMMHFGWFVHPIFSTNGDYPVDMKNRINQLSTTQQGFKRSRLPTFTQAEINSIRGSADFLGLNHYGSVHCIQLANQNDYETPSHIVDTNAECYPNEDWEETAAPWYVVHAGGLRSILNWIRTNYGNPEVIITENGYASSGENLHDCNRVNYMNDYLEQLLHAIHDDGCKVTAYTAWSIMDLFEWDYGYAYGFGLYHVDFTSADRTRTPRMSSYVYKNIIETREINPSFELDGFERGVDDQEFNVKFVNIVEAYPCLYDNTREDYHMSHVQERAWAKIVKDIGEGATIADSKKRWKNLRGIYRRHLKTYVPSGSGASVKRPYYLSEYMSFVLPFTKSRQSKGNVETPQNNETSDTLSEETFTEDQRTEKFELEQLASPNEVGNYKNNYGKKRDNDEQSISEEINQDGSDMILSRRDSLENNDPLNPKQGKQTKVYSEYSVKILVNRKKVKLLRIK
;
A
#
# COMPACT_ATOMS: atom_id res chain seq x y z
N MET A 1 -21.80 74.75 -22.25
CA MET A 1 -22.06 73.34 -21.86
C MET A 1 -20.74 72.58 -21.95
N LYS A 2 -20.23 72.08 -20.82
CA LYS A 2 -19.13 71.11 -20.77
C LYS A 2 -19.53 70.03 -19.76
N SER A 3 -19.65 68.80 -20.23
CA SER A 3 -20.04 67.65 -19.40
C SER A 3 -18.87 67.19 -18.56
N TYR A 4 -19.10 66.92 -17.28
CA TYR A 4 -18.18 66.15 -16.45
C TYR A 4 -18.73 64.73 -16.34
N ILE A 5 -17.99 63.76 -16.89
CA ILE A 5 -18.28 62.34 -16.72
C ILE A 5 -17.65 61.91 -15.39
N LEU A 6 -18.48 61.53 -14.42
CA LEU A 6 -18.01 60.90 -13.19
C LEU A 6 -17.90 59.39 -13.44
N LEU A 7 -16.67 58.88 -13.53
CA LEU A 7 -16.43 57.44 -13.65
C LEU A 7 -16.50 56.81 -12.26
N PHE A 8 -17.57 56.06 -11.96
CA PHE A 8 -17.62 55.22 -10.76
C PHE A 8 -16.79 53.95 -11.01
N PHE A 9 -15.63 53.85 -10.37
CA PHE A 9 -14.94 52.57 -10.22
C PHE A 9 -15.68 51.73 -9.17
N LEU A 10 -16.46 50.75 -9.64
CA LEU A 10 -16.93 49.65 -8.81
C LEU A 10 -15.73 48.74 -8.51
N VAL A 11 -15.08 48.97 -7.37
CA VAL A 11 -14.12 48.02 -6.80
C VAL A 11 -14.94 46.90 -6.17
N SER A 12 -15.21 45.86 -6.95
CA SER A 12 -15.70 44.59 -6.42
C SER A 12 -14.61 43.97 -5.56
N PHE A 13 -14.72 44.12 -4.24
CA PHE A 13 -14.04 43.22 -3.30
C PHE A 13 -14.69 41.84 -3.44
N THR A 14 -14.13 41.01 -4.32
CA THR A 14 -14.22 39.56 -4.14
C THR A 14 -13.46 39.24 -2.85
N LEU A 15 -14.22 39.05 -1.76
CA LEU A 15 -13.75 38.19 -0.68
C LEU A 15 -13.41 36.85 -1.34
N ALA A 16 -12.11 36.53 -1.43
CA ALA A 16 -11.71 35.17 -1.70
C ALA A 16 -12.26 34.32 -0.54
N ALA A 17 -13.27 33.50 -0.83
CA ALA A 17 -13.55 32.37 0.03
C ALA A 17 -12.30 31.48 0.02
N ASP A 18 -11.90 30.95 1.17
CA ASP A 18 -10.77 30.01 1.23
C ASP A 18 -11.10 28.78 0.37
N ASP A 19 -10.41 28.65 -0.76
CA ASP A 19 -10.74 27.72 -1.85
C ASP A 19 -10.29 26.29 -1.52
N HIS A 20 -11.00 25.66 -0.59
CA HIS A 20 -10.76 24.30 -0.10
C HIS A 20 -11.89 23.33 -0.49
N SER A 21 -12.61 23.65 -1.56
CA SER A 21 -13.56 22.75 -2.21
C SER A 21 -12.90 21.96 -3.35
N PHE A 22 -13.46 20.80 -3.72
CA PHE A 22 -13.04 20.07 -4.91
C PHE A 22 -13.57 20.75 -6.18
N PRO A 23 -12.78 20.80 -7.27
CA PRO A 23 -13.24 21.34 -8.55
C PRO A 23 -14.58 20.71 -9.00
N GLU A 24 -15.42 21.49 -9.68
CA GLU A 24 -16.76 21.05 -10.12
C GLU A 24 -16.70 19.78 -11.00
N ASP A 25 -15.67 19.67 -11.84
CA ASP A 25 -15.41 18.55 -12.75
C ASP A 25 -14.67 17.37 -12.09
N PHE A 26 -14.23 17.50 -10.84
CA PHE A 26 -13.52 16.45 -10.13
C PHE A 26 -14.45 15.24 -9.86
N GLN A 27 -14.00 14.04 -10.24
CA GLN A 27 -14.82 12.83 -10.12
C GLN A 27 -14.47 12.02 -8.88
N PHE A 28 -15.48 11.58 -8.14
CA PHE A 28 -15.31 10.63 -7.04
C PHE A 28 -15.83 9.24 -7.40
N GLY A 29 -15.15 8.20 -6.92
CA GLY A 29 -15.50 6.82 -7.21
C GLY A 29 -15.15 5.86 -6.09
N VAL A 30 -15.62 4.63 -6.23
CA VAL A 30 -15.32 3.52 -5.31
C VAL A 30 -14.74 2.34 -6.10
N GLY A 31 -13.84 1.57 -5.47
CA GLY A 31 -13.04 0.55 -6.14
C GLY A 31 -13.32 -0.90 -5.70
N SER A 32 -13.11 -1.85 -6.62
CA SER A 32 -13.02 -3.30 -6.38
C SER A 32 -12.13 -4.02 -7.42
N ALA A 33 -11.88 -5.31 -7.18
CA ALA A 33 -11.29 -6.23 -8.17
C ALA A 33 -12.03 -7.57 -8.21
N ALA A 34 -12.12 -8.16 -9.40
CA ALA A 34 -12.92 -9.35 -9.70
C ALA A 34 -12.71 -10.50 -8.71
N TYR A 35 -11.47 -11.00 -8.58
CA TYR A 35 -11.18 -12.13 -7.69
C TYR A 35 -11.44 -11.82 -6.21
N GLN A 36 -11.35 -10.54 -5.81
CA GLN A 36 -11.52 -10.13 -4.42
C GLN A 36 -12.99 -10.03 -3.99
N ILE A 37 -13.94 -9.85 -4.93
CA ILE A 37 -15.36 -9.63 -4.62
C ILE A 37 -16.34 -10.60 -5.30
N GLU A 38 -16.05 -11.14 -6.48
CA GLU A 38 -17.05 -11.83 -7.31
C GLU A 38 -17.48 -13.17 -6.70
N GLY A 39 -16.51 -13.99 -6.28
CA GLY A 39 -16.76 -15.40 -6.00
C GLY A 39 -17.12 -16.18 -7.26
N ALA A 40 -17.96 -17.20 -7.08
CA ALA A 40 -18.47 -18.04 -8.18
C ALA A 40 -17.35 -18.52 -9.11
N TRP A 41 -16.24 -18.98 -8.49
CA TRP A 41 -14.94 -19.14 -9.15
C TRP A 41 -14.91 -20.19 -10.28
N ASN A 42 -15.83 -21.15 -10.25
CA ASN A 42 -16.01 -22.21 -11.24
C ASN A 42 -17.48 -22.33 -11.71
N ALA A 43 -18.29 -21.29 -11.49
CA ALA A 43 -19.65 -21.23 -11.99
C ALA A 43 -19.66 -20.89 -13.49
N ASP A 44 -20.71 -21.32 -14.19
CA ASP A 44 -21.13 -20.82 -15.49
C ASP A 44 -19.96 -20.67 -16.49
N GLY A 45 -19.19 -21.75 -16.62
CA GLY A 45 -18.09 -21.87 -17.58
C GLY A 45 -16.77 -21.16 -17.21
N LYS A 46 -16.68 -20.40 -16.10
CA LYS A 46 -15.42 -19.73 -15.70
C LYS A 46 -14.27 -20.72 -15.55
N GLY A 47 -13.11 -20.36 -16.10
CA GLY A 47 -11.86 -21.11 -15.97
C GLY A 47 -11.12 -20.87 -14.65
N GLU A 48 -10.23 -21.78 -14.27
CA GLU A 48 -9.32 -21.62 -13.12
C GLU A 48 -8.29 -20.52 -13.44
N ASN A 49 -8.11 -19.56 -12.53
CA ASN A 49 -7.07 -18.54 -12.58
C ASN A 49 -5.90 -18.89 -11.63
N ILE A 50 -4.82 -18.11 -11.67
CA ILE A 50 -3.62 -18.37 -10.85
C ILE A 50 -3.87 -18.30 -9.33
N TRP A 51 -4.85 -17.52 -8.87
CA TRP A 51 -5.22 -17.44 -7.45
C TRP A 51 -6.14 -18.59 -7.03
N ASP A 52 -7.08 -18.99 -7.89
CA ASP A 52 -7.87 -20.22 -7.71
C ASP A 52 -6.91 -21.39 -7.50
N PHE A 53 -6.00 -21.60 -8.46
CA PHE A 53 -5.02 -22.68 -8.42
C PHE A 53 -4.13 -22.60 -7.18
N LEU A 54 -3.53 -21.44 -6.88
CA LEU A 54 -2.59 -21.28 -5.78
C LEU A 54 -3.24 -21.53 -4.42
N THR A 55 -4.39 -20.91 -4.15
CA THR A 55 -5.09 -21.06 -2.85
C THR A 55 -5.64 -22.48 -2.66
N ARG A 56 -6.09 -23.14 -3.73
CA ARG A 56 -6.52 -24.55 -3.70
C ARG A 56 -5.36 -25.54 -3.52
N LYS A 57 -4.19 -25.28 -4.12
CA LYS A 57 -3.00 -26.16 -4.04
C LYS A 57 -2.17 -25.94 -2.77
N ASN A 58 -2.14 -24.71 -2.26
CA ASN A 58 -1.42 -24.33 -1.06
C ASN A 58 -2.25 -23.33 -0.23
N PRO A 59 -3.24 -23.80 0.56
CA PRO A 59 -4.02 -22.91 1.43
C PRO A 59 -3.15 -22.08 2.38
N ASN A 60 -2.03 -22.63 2.85
CA ASN A 60 -1.06 -21.95 3.71
C ASN A 60 -0.27 -20.83 3.00
N PHE A 61 -0.53 -20.55 1.72
CA PHE A 61 -0.04 -19.34 1.07
C PHE A 61 -0.75 -18.10 1.62
N VAL A 62 -2.04 -18.23 1.95
CA VAL A 62 -2.85 -17.16 2.55
C VAL A 62 -2.77 -17.28 4.07
N SER A 63 -2.59 -16.15 4.75
CA SER A 63 -2.31 -16.07 6.19
C SER A 63 -3.39 -16.69 7.08
N ASP A 64 -4.66 -16.65 6.65
CA ASP A 64 -5.81 -17.24 7.33
C ASP A 64 -6.28 -18.58 6.72
N GLY A 65 -5.61 -19.06 5.65
CA GLY A 65 -6.02 -20.23 4.87
C GLY A 65 -7.20 -19.99 3.92
N GLY A 66 -7.62 -18.73 3.74
CA GLY A 66 -8.77 -18.32 2.93
C GLY A 66 -8.55 -18.43 1.42
N ASN A 67 -9.62 -18.13 0.66
CA ASN A 67 -9.62 -18.10 -0.80
C ASN A 67 -10.78 -17.23 -1.32
N GLY A 68 -10.74 -16.89 -2.62
CA GLY A 68 -11.76 -16.11 -3.31
C GLY A 68 -12.93 -16.93 -3.86
N ASN A 69 -13.10 -18.21 -3.50
CA ASN A 69 -14.11 -19.09 -4.10
C ASN A 69 -15.55 -18.53 -3.98
N ILE A 70 -15.84 -17.88 -2.86
CA ILE A 70 -17.10 -17.18 -2.57
C ILE A 70 -16.87 -15.67 -2.46
N ALA A 71 -15.76 -15.22 -1.86
CA ALA A 71 -15.48 -13.80 -1.65
C ALA A 71 -16.71 -13.04 -1.07
N CYS A 72 -17.05 -11.89 -1.65
CA CYS A 72 -18.27 -11.13 -1.33
C CYS A 72 -19.52 -11.66 -2.07
N ASN A 73 -19.37 -12.68 -2.92
CA ASN A 73 -20.42 -13.28 -3.76
C ASN A 73 -21.08 -12.29 -4.73
N SER A 74 -20.34 -11.26 -5.18
CA SER A 74 -20.86 -10.18 -6.03
C SER A 74 -21.36 -10.66 -7.39
N TYR A 75 -20.90 -11.83 -7.86
CA TYR A 75 -21.44 -12.50 -9.04
C TYR A 75 -22.96 -12.79 -8.92
N ASN A 76 -23.41 -13.18 -7.72
CA ASN A 76 -24.80 -13.53 -7.41
C ASN A 76 -25.55 -12.42 -6.65
N ARG A 77 -24.91 -11.27 -6.38
CA ARG A 77 -25.46 -10.17 -5.55
C ARG A 77 -25.35 -8.80 -6.23
N LEU A 78 -25.23 -8.82 -7.55
CA LEU A 78 -24.97 -7.67 -8.41
C LEU A 78 -25.93 -6.49 -8.15
N GLU A 79 -27.22 -6.77 -8.07
CA GLU A 79 -28.26 -5.73 -7.88
C GLU A 79 -28.09 -5.01 -6.54
N SER A 80 -27.79 -5.75 -5.47
CA SER A 80 -27.50 -5.14 -4.16
C SER A 80 -26.18 -4.38 -4.15
N ASP A 81 -25.17 -4.82 -4.91
CA ASP A 81 -23.89 -4.12 -4.98
C ASP A 81 -24.00 -2.80 -5.76
N ILE A 82 -24.81 -2.75 -6.82
CA ILE A 82 -25.17 -1.52 -7.53
C ILE A 82 -25.91 -0.55 -6.60
N GLU A 83 -26.86 -1.03 -5.80
CA GLU A 83 -27.57 -0.20 -4.81
C GLU A 83 -26.60 0.38 -3.75
N LEU A 84 -25.64 -0.42 -3.27
CA LEU A 84 -24.61 0.03 -2.33
C LEU A 84 -23.70 1.10 -2.94
N ILE A 85 -23.24 0.90 -4.19
CA ILE A 85 -22.42 1.90 -4.91
C ILE A 85 -23.21 3.21 -5.07
N LYS A 86 -24.46 3.13 -5.53
CA LYS A 86 -25.35 4.30 -5.66
C LYS A 86 -25.52 5.05 -4.34
N ASN A 87 -25.66 4.32 -3.23
CA ASN A 87 -25.83 4.92 -1.91
C ASN A 87 -24.63 5.76 -1.43
N THR A 88 -23.43 5.56 -2.01
CA THR A 88 -22.25 6.41 -1.76
C THR A 88 -22.27 7.75 -2.51
N SER A 89 -23.21 7.94 -3.44
CA SER A 89 -23.26 9.10 -4.37
C SER A 89 -22.04 9.25 -5.30
N ALA A 90 -21.22 8.19 -5.45
CA ALA A 90 -20.07 8.14 -6.34
C ALA A 90 -20.44 8.39 -7.82
N ASN A 91 -19.60 9.16 -8.52
CA ASN A 91 -19.74 9.47 -9.94
C ASN A 91 -19.33 8.30 -10.86
N PHE A 92 -18.41 7.46 -10.40
CA PHE A 92 -17.94 6.28 -11.15
C PHE A 92 -17.67 5.07 -10.24
N TYR A 93 -17.73 3.88 -10.84
CA TYR A 93 -17.31 2.64 -10.18
C TYR A 93 -16.11 2.05 -10.90
N ARG A 94 -14.99 1.90 -10.17
CA ARG A 94 -13.81 1.19 -10.66
C ARG A 94 -13.91 -0.28 -10.30
N PHE A 95 -13.96 -1.14 -11.31
CA PHE A 95 -13.92 -2.59 -11.14
C PHE A 95 -12.95 -3.23 -12.13
N SER A 96 -12.61 -4.50 -11.94
CA SER A 96 -11.88 -5.28 -12.94
C SER A 96 -12.73 -6.35 -13.59
N ILE A 97 -12.37 -6.72 -14.82
CA ILE A 97 -12.94 -7.87 -15.51
C ILE A 97 -12.05 -9.09 -15.26
N SER A 98 -12.65 -10.23 -14.92
CA SER A 98 -11.90 -11.48 -14.83
C SER A 98 -11.68 -12.09 -16.20
N TRP A 99 -10.41 -12.13 -16.63
CA TRP A 99 -10.02 -12.74 -17.90
C TRP A 99 -10.49 -14.20 -17.96
N SER A 100 -10.32 -14.96 -16.88
CA SER A 100 -10.75 -16.36 -16.79
C SER A 100 -12.28 -16.56 -16.84
N ARG A 101 -13.08 -15.52 -16.53
CA ARG A 101 -14.55 -15.58 -16.60
C ARG A 101 -15.06 -15.36 -18.03
N ILE A 102 -14.46 -14.45 -18.79
CA ILE A 102 -14.81 -14.20 -20.20
C ILE A 102 -14.15 -15.23 -21.14
N PHE A 103 -12.89 -15.59 -20.89
CA PHE A 103 -12.12 -16.54 -21.70
C PHE A 103 -11.51 -17.63 -20.81
N PRO A 104 -12.22 -18.76 -20.60
CA PRO A 104 -11.82 -19.79 -19.64
C PRO A 104 -10.44 -20.43 -19.89
N THR A 105 -9.99 -20.47 -21.15
CA THR A 105 -8.67 -20.95 -21.54
C THR A 105 -7.63 -19.83 -21.67
N GLY A 106 -8.03 -18.59 -21.36
CA GLY A 106 -7.31 -17.35 -21.65
C GLY A 106 -7.26 -16.92 -23.12
N HIS A 107 -7.57 -17.82 -24.06
CA HIS A 107 -7.54 -17.54 -25.47
C HIS A 107 -8.91 -17.06 -25.98
N THR A 108 -8.91 -16.10 -26.91
CA THR A 108 -10.12 -15.38 -27.33
C THR A 108 -11.05 -16.11 -28.30
N TYR A 109 -10.68 -17.32 -28.75
CA TYR A 109 -11.46 -18.10 -29.71
C TYR A 109 -12.66 -18.86 -29.10
N LEU A 110 -12.75 -18.94 -27.76
CA LEU A 110 -13.91 -19.48 -27.03
C LEU A 110 -14.33 -18.51 -25.92
N PRO A 111 -15.08 -17.44 -26.25
CA PRO A 111 -15.74 -16.61 -25.24
C PRO A 111 -16.78 -17.40 -24.47
N ASN A 112 -16.92 -17.08 -23.18
CA ASN A 112 -17.96 -17.58 -22.30
C ASN A 112 -19.15 -16.59 -22.26
N PRO A 113 -20.33 -16.95 -22.80
CA PRO A 113 -21.49 -16.05 -22.83
C PRO A 113 -21.94 -15.58 -21.43
N ASP A 114 -21.91 -16.45 -20.43
CA ASP A 114 -22.41 -16.13 -19.08
C ASP A 114 -21.48 -15.14 -18.35
N GLY A 115 -20.17 -15.23 -18.62
CA GLY A 115 -19.20 -14.23 -18.17
C GLY A 115 -19.41 -12.87 -18.83
N ILE A 116 -19.73 -12.84 -20.13
CA ILE A 116 -20.02 -11.61 -20.88
C ILE A 116 -21.34 -10.98 -20.41
N ASP A 117 -22.36 -11.79 -20.16
CA ASP A 117 -23.66 -11.36 -19.64
C ASP A 117 -23.52 -10.71 -18.25
N TYR A 118 -22.74 -11.30 -17.34
CA TYR A 118 -22.48 -10.72 -16.02
C TYR A 118 -21.90 -9.30 -16.11
N TYR A 119 -20.86 -9.07 -16.91
CA TYR A 119 -20.27 -7.74 -17.04
C TYR A 119 -21.18 -6.77 -17.79
N ASN A 120 -21.99 -7.22 -18.77
CA ASN A 120 -23.02 -6.39 -19.38
C ASN A 120 -24.06 -5.94 -18.34
N ARG A 121 -24.61 -6.86 -17.54
CA ARG A 121 -25.56 -6.51 -16.46
C ARG A 121 -24.97 -5.54 -15.44
N LEU A 122 -23.68 -5.68 -15.10
CA LEU A 122 -22.98 -4.72 -14.23
C LEU A 122 -22.89 -3.34 -14.89
N ILE A 123 -22.40 -3.27 -16.13
CA ILE A 123 -22.24 -2.01 -16.88
C ILE A 123 -23.59 -1.31 -17.07
N ASP A 124 -24.60 -2.03 -17.55
CA ASP A 124 -25.94 -1.49 -17.77
C ASP A 124 -26.60 -1.06 -16.45
N GLY A 125 -26.39 -1.82 -15.38
CA GLY A 125 -26.89 -1.51 -14.04
C GLY A 125 -26.25 -0.28 -13.41
N LEU A 126 -24.95 -0.03 -13.65
CA LEU A 126 -24.27 1.19 -13.24
C LEU A 126 -24.79 2.41 -14.01
N ILE A 127 -24.87 2.30 -15.35
CA ILE A 127 -25.35 3.38 -16.23
C ILE A 127 -26.81 3.73 -15.94
N ALA A 128 -27.66 2.74 -15.68
CA ALA A 128 -29.06 2.94 -15.28
C ALA A 128 -29.23 3.63 -13.91
N ASN A 129 -28.14 3.83 -13.17
CA ASN A 129 -28.09 4.55 -11.89
C ASN A 129 -27.15 5.77 -11.93
N ASP A 130 -26.84 6.27 -13.14
CA ASP A 130 -25.98 7.44 -13.39
C ASP A 130 -24.53 7.31 -12.88
N ILE A 131 -24.03 6.07 -12.76
CA ILE A 131 -22.66 5.76 -12.33
C ILE A 131 -21.83 5.36 -13.55
N THR A 132 -20.72 6.08 -13.79
CA THR A 132 -19.83 5.79 -14.93
C THR A 132 -19.03 4.50 -14.68
N PRO A 133 -19.02 3.53 -15.62
CA PRO A 133 -18.12 2.38 -15.54
C PRO A 133 -16.65 2.78 -15.77
N PHE A 134 -15.76 2.36 -14.87
CA PHE A 134 -14.30 2.54 -15.02
C PHE A 134 -13.61 1.17 -14.92
N VAL A 135 -13.16 0.64 -16.05
CA VAL A 135 -12.80 -0.78 -16.15
C VAL A 135 -11.29 -1.01 -16.13
N THR A 136 -10.85 -1.89 -15.24
CA THR A 136 -9.51 -2.47 -15.22
C THR A 136 -9.51 -3.81 -15.96
N ILE A 137 -8.74 -3.92 -17.05
CA ILE A 137 -8.74 -5.10 -17.93
C ILE A 137 -8.03 -6.30 -17.26
N TYR A 138 -6.95 -6.04 -16.50
CA TYR A 138 -6.24 -7.06 -15.73
C TYR A 138 -5.94 -6.61 -14.30
N HIS A 139 -6.46 -7.37 -13.33
CA HIS A 139 -6.19 -7.21 -11.91
C HIS A 139 -5.80 -8.56 -11.28
N TRP A 140 -4.63 -9.05 -11.69
CA TRP A 140 -3.85 -10.15 -11.07
C TRP A 140 -4.42 -11.57 -11.21
N ASP A 141 -5.51 -11.76 -11.94
CA ASP A 141 -6.24 -13.03 -12.04
C ASP A 141 -6.04 -13.73 -13.40
N LEU A 142 -4.76 -13.89 -13.79
CA LEU A 142 -4.36 -14.57 -15.03
C LEU A 142 -5.00 -15.98 -15.15
N PRO A 143 -5.57 -16.36 -16.29
CA PRO A 143 -6.03 -17.73 -16.53
C PRO A 143 -4.88 -18.74 -16.36
N GLN A 144 -5.11 -19.81 -15.60
CA GLN A 144 -4.09 -20.81 -15.27
C GLN A 144 -3.41 -21.42 -16.52
N PRO A 145 -4.11 -21.71 -17.64
CA PRO A 145 -3.46 -22.19 -18.87
C PRO A 145 -2.43 -21.22 -19.48
N LEU A 146 -2.55 -19.92 -19.23
CA LEU A 146 -1.57 -18.93 -19.66
C LEU A 146 -0.34 -18.87 -18.73
N LEU A 147 -0.50 -19.23 -17.44
CA LEU A 147 0.64 -19.46 -16.55
C LEU A 147 1.43 -20.72 -16.96
N GLU A 148 0.75 -21.77 -17.40
CA GLU A 148 1.37 -23.05 -17.78
C GLU A 148 2.33 -22.92 -18.98
N ILE A 149 2.09 -21.96 -19.88
CA ILE A 149 3.03 -21.59 -20.96
C ILE A 149 4.09 -20.55 -20.53
N GLY A 150 4.15 -20.20 -19.24
CA GLY A 150 5.19 -19.34 -18.65
C GLY A 150 4.70 -18.05 -18.00
N GLY A 151 3.43 -17.67 -18.19
CA GLY A 151 2.87 -16.41 -17.65
C GLY A 151 3.61 -15.17 -18.16
N TRP A 152 3.53 -14.06 -17.40
CA TRP A 152 4.07 -12.75 -17.82
C TRP A 152 5.56 -12.72 -18.23
N PRO A 153 6.48 -13.54 -17.68
CA PRO A 153 7.84 -13.68 -18.22
C PRO A 153 7.94 -14.21 -19.66
N ASN A 154 6.89 -14.81 -20.23
CA ASN A 154 6.84 -15.26 -21.62
C ASN A 154 6.41 -14.09 -22.54
N PRO A 155 7.25 -13.65 -23.51
CA PRO A 155 6.93 -12.54 -24.43
C PRO A 155 5.62 -12.70 -25.21
N LEU A 156 5.14 -13.93 -25.45
CA LEU A 156 3.86 -14.17 -26.14
C LEU A 156 2.66 -13.60 -25.37
N MET A 157 2.76 -13.38 -24.05
CA MET A 157 1.72 -12.73 -23.27
C MET A 157 1.41 -11.30 -23.74
N ALA A 158 2.34 -10.63 -24.41
CA ALA A 158 2.07 -9.33 -25.02
C ALA A 158 1.02 -9.40 -26.14
N ASP A 159 0.97 -10.51 -26.89
CA ASP A 159 -0.04 -10.73 -27.93
C ASP A 159 -1.32 -11.35 -27.36
N TYR A 160 -1.25 -12.29 -26.41
CA TYR A 160 -2.47 -12.81 -25.76
C TYR A 160 -3.24 -11.71 -25.00
N PHE A 161 -2.54 -10.79 -24.34
CA PHE A 161 -3.18 -9.64 -23.70
C PHE A 161 -3.74 -8.64 -24.71
N LYS A 162 -3.04 -8.42 -25.84
CA LYS A 162 -3.55 -7.59 -26.95
C LYS A 162 -4.88 -8.15 -27.46
N ASP A 163 -4.95 -9.45 -27.74
CA ASP A 163 -6.16 -10.11 -28.25
C ASP A 163 -7.30 -10.05 -27.21
N TYR A 164 -6.98 -10.26 -25.94
CA TYR A 164 -7.95 -10.13 -24.84
C TYR A 164 -8.49 -8.70 -24.72
N ALA A 165 -7.62 -7.68 -24.70
CA ALA A 165 -8.02 -6.29 -24.65
C ALA A 165 -8.85 -5.89 -25.88
N ASP A 166 -8.45 -6.31 -27.09
CA ASP A 166 -9.22 -6.13 -28.33
C ASP A 166 -10.66 -6.61 -28.18
N LYS A 167 -10.86 -7.79 -27.57
CA LYS A 167 -12.20 -8.32 -27.31
C LYS A 167 -12.95 -7.63 -26.17
N VAL A 168 -12.26 -7.18 -25.13
CA VAL A 168 -12.90 -6.40 -24.05
C VAL A 168 -13.39 -5.04 -24.58
N PHE A 169 -12.64 -4.38 -25.46
CA PHE A 169 -13.08 -3.14 -26.13
C PHE A 169 -14.24 -3.36 -27.11
N ASP A 170 -14.22 -4.45 -27.88
CA ASP A 170 -15.29 -4.88 -28.81
C ASP A 170 -16.61 -5.15 -28.06
N LEU A 171 -16.55 -5.81 -26.89
CA LEU A 171 -17.72 -6.24 -26.13
C LEU A 171 -18.40 -5.15 -25.30
N PHE A 172 -17.64 -4.17 -24.79
CA PHE A 172 -18.14 -3.24 -23.75
C PHE A 172 -17.80 -1.76 -24.01
N GLY A 173 -16.91 -1.45 -24.95
CA GLY A 173 -16.48 -0.07 -25.22
C GLY A 173 -17.53 0.80 -25.92
N ASP A 174 -18.70 0.26 -26.24
CA ASP A 174 -19.88 1.04 -26.61
C ASP A 174 -20.46 1.84 -25.43
N ARG A 175 -20.17 1.40 -24.19
CA ARG A 175 -20.67 1.96 -22.92
C ARG A 175 -19.56 2.34 -21.93
N VAL A 176 -18.36 1.76 -22.07
CA VAL A 176 -17.22 2.00 -21.16
C VAL A 176 -16.24 3.00 -21.80
N GLU A 177 -16.15 4.19 -21.19
CA GLU A 177 -15.27 5.27 -21.67
C GLU A 177 -13.92 5.34 -20.95
N ASN A 178 -13.73 4.68 -19.80
CA ASN A 178 -12.50 4.78 -19.00
C ASN A 178 -11.87 3.41 -18.74
N TRP A 179 -10.65 3.22 -19.24
CA TRP A 179 -9.94 1.94 -19.27
C TRP A 179 -8.58 2.00 -18.59
N ILE A 180 -8.31 1.04 -17.71
CA ILE A 180 -6.97 0.75 -17.16
C ILE A 180 -6.53 -0.60 -17.71
N THR A 181 -5.38 -0.67 -18.37
CA THR A 181 -4.86 -1.95 -18.88
C THR A 181 -4.45 -2.88 -17.75
N PHE A 182 -3.66 -2.37 -16.80
CA PHE A 182 -3.05 -3.14 -15.71
C PHE A 182 -3.22 -2.41 -14.38
N ASN A 183 -3.60 -3.16 -13.33
CA ASN A 183 -3.40 -2.73 -11.94
C ASN A 183 -2.03 -3.16 -11.44
N GLU A 184 -1.25 -2.22 -10.91
CA GLU A 184 -0.06 -2.46 -10.08
C GLU A 184 0.97 -3.46 -10.67
N PRO A 185 1.69 -3.07 -11.75
CA PRO A 185 2.70 -3.91 -12.37
C PRO A 185 3.83 -4.42 -11.46
N TYR A 186 4.20 -3.67 -10.41
CA TYR A 186 5.23 -4.11 -9.45
C TYR A 186 4.79 -5.36 -8.69
N GLN A 187 3.54 -5.38 -8.21
CA GLN A 187 2.92 -6.51 -7.52
C GLN A 187 2.81 -7.72 -8.46
N ILE A 188 2.34 -7.51 -9.71
CA ILE A 188 2.29 -8.58 -10.72
C ILE A 188 3.66 -9.20 -10.94
N CYS A 189 4.71 -8.37 -11.10
CA CYS A 189 6.00 -8.82 -11.60
C CYS A 189 7.01 -9.16 -10.51
N GLU A 190 7.31 -8.24 -9.59
CA GLU A 190 8.32 -8.51 -8.56
C GLU A 190 7.73 -9.40 -7.47
N GLN A 191 6.54 -9.09 -6.94
CA GLN A 191 5.93 -9.95 -5.90
C GLN A 191 5.46 -11.31 -6.45
N GLY A 192 4.89 -11.34 -7.67
CA GLY A 192 4.43 -12.58 -8.31
C GLY A 192 5.53 -13.50 -8.87
N PHE A 193 6.57 -12.94 -9.52
CA PHE A 193 7.58 -13.71 -10.27
C PHE A 193 9.03 -13.61 -9.75
N SER A 194 9.37 -12.65 -8.89
CA SER A 194 10.70 -12.58 -8.25
C SER A 194 10.69 -13.04 -6.79
N GLU A 195 9.83 -12.46 -5.96
CA GLU A 195 9.76 -12.71 -4.52
C GLU A 195 8.97 -13.99 -4.21
N GLY A 196 7.86 -14.21 -4.92
CA GLY A 196 6.90 -15.29 -4.67
C GLY A 196 5.97 -15.01 -3.49
N THR A 197 5.69 -13.73 -3.22
CA THR A 197 4.82 -13.21 -2.15
C THR A 197 3.36 -13.04 -2.60
N LEU A 198 3.11 -12.88 -3.90
CA LEU A 198 1.78 -12.94 -4.52
C LEU A 198 1.71 -14.06 -5.56
N ALA A 199 0.51 -14.39 -6.07
CA ALA A 199 0.35 -15.36 -7.16
C ALA A 199 1.15 -14.93 -8.42
N PRO A 200 1.82 -15.85 -9.13
CA PRO A 200 1.78 -17.31 -8.99
C PRO A 200 2.70 -17.91 -7.90
N GLY A 201 3.33 -17.11 -7.05
CA GLY A 201 4.23 -17.58 -5.98
C GLY A 201 5.60 -18.04 -6.50
N TYR A 202 6.04 -17.53 -7.66
CA TYR A 202 7.30 -17.92 -8.28
C TYR A 202 8.45 -17.05 -7.75
N ARG A 203 9.52 -17.72 -7.30
CA ARG A 203 10.70 -17.06 -6.74
C ARG A 203 11.87 -17.09 -7.72
N GLN A 204 11.90 -16.15 -8.68
CA GLN A 204 12.96 -15.98 -9.68
C GLN A 204 13.67 -14.63 -9.50
N MET A 205 14.12 -14.35 -8.28
CA MET A 205 14.71 -13.08 -7.83
C MET A 205 15.61 -12.38 -8.86
N GLY A 206 15.30 -11.12 -9.15
CA GLY A 206 16.12 -10.28 -10.04
C GLY A 206 16.19 -10.75 -11.49
N ILE A 207 15.31 -11.65 -11.94
CA ILE A 207 15.19 -12.12 -13.33
C ILE A 207 13.70 -12.17 -13.74
N GLY A 208 12.86 -12.88 -12.99
CA GLY A 208 11.45 -13.12 -13.32
C GLY A 208 10.66 -11.81 -13.41
N GLY A 209 10.78 -10.93 -12.41
CA GLY A 209 10.16 -9.62 -12.42
C GLY A 209 10.60 -8.72 -13.57
N TYR A 210 11.88 -8.76 -13.98
CA TYR A 210 12.36 -7.99 -15.13
C TYR A 210 11.83 -8.50 -16.48
N LEU A 211 11.71 -9.82 -16.64
CA LEU A 211 11.07 -10.42 -17.83
C LEU A 211 9.57 -10.11 -17.86
N CYS A 212 8.89 -10.24 -16.73
CA CYS A 212 7.47 -9.90 -16.57
C CYS A 212 7.21 -8.44 -16.93
N ALA A 213 7.95 -7.49 -16.33
CA ALA A 213 7.73 -6.06 -16.53
C ALA A 213 7.95 -5.63 -17.98
N HIS A 214 8.92 -6.24 -18.67
CA HIS A 214 9.19 -6.00 -20.07
C HIS A 214 8.02 -6.43 -20.95
N THR A 215 7.54 -7.66 -20.78
CA THR A 215 6.36 -8.16 -21.50
C THR A 215 5.09 -7.37 -21.17
N LEU A 216 4.90 -6.99 -19.90
CA LEU A 216 3.72 -6.23 -19.45
C LEU A 216 3.68 -4.82 -20.06
N LEU A 217 4.82 -4.12 -20.15
CA LEU A 217 4.88 -2.81 -20.80
C LEU A 217 4.61 -2.92 -22.32
N LEU A 218 5.07 -3.99 -22.97
CA LEU A 218 4.73 -4.29 -24.37
C LEU A 218 3.25 -4.64 -24.55
N ALA A 219 2.67 -5.41 -23.63
CA ALA A 219 1.24 -5.71 -23.57
C ALA A 219 0.38 -4.45 -23.44
N HIS A 220 0.77 -3.53 -22.54
CA HIS A 220 0.12 -2.24 -22.34
C HIS A 220 0.13 -1.40 -23.62
N ALA A 221 1.31 -1.23 -24.24
CA ALA A 221 1.45 -0.49 -25.49
C ALA A 221 0.60 -1.07 -26.63
N LYS A 222 0.60 -2.40 -26.79
CA LYS A 222 -0.23 -3.10 -27.79
C LYS A 222 -1.74 -2.93 -27.55
N ALA A 223 -2.19 -2.92 -26.29
CA ALA A 223 -3.59 -2.67 -25.95
C ALA A 223 -3.99 -1.21 -26.24
N TYR A 224 -3.12 -0.24 -25.93
CA TYR A 224 -3.34 1.16 -26.27
C TYR A 224 -3.37 1.39 -27.78
N GLU A 225 -2.44 0.78 -28.54
CA GLU A 225 -2.38 0.81 -30.01
C GLU A 225 -3.70 0.29 -30.61
N VAL A 226 -4.16 -0.90 -30.19
CA VAL A 226 -5.45 -1.47 -30.62
C VAL A 226 -6.62 -0.54 -30.32
N TYR A 227 -6.67 0.04 -29.13
CA TYR A 227 -7.73 1.01 -28.80
C TYR A 227 -7.69 2.22 -29.73
N ASN A 228 -6.52 2.79 -29.92
CA ASN A 228 -6.31 3.99 -30.72
C ASN A 228 -6.62 3.77 -32.21
N GLU A 229 -6.26 2.63 -32.77
CA GLU A 229 -6.45 2.30 -34.20
C GLU A 229 -7.89 1.88 -34.53
N LYS A 230 -8.52 1.04 -33.69
CA LYS A 230 -9.82 0.43 -34.01
C LYS A 230 -11.02 1.14 -33.38
N TYR A 231 -10.88 1.61 -32.13
CA TYR A 231 -12.02 1.92 -31.27
C TYR A 231 -12.15 3.40 -30.91
N ARG A 232 -11.04 4.12 -30.71
CA ARG A 232 -11.05 5.52 -30.22
C ARG A 232 -11.87 6.47 -31.11
N ALA A 233 -11.88 6.26 -32.42
CA ALA A 233 -12.65 7.09 -33.36
C ALA A 233 -14.17 6.98 -33.17
N THR A 234 -14.68 5.84 -32.71
CA THR A 234 -16.12 5.58 -32.53
C THR A 234 -16.53 5.65 -31.06
N GLN A 235 -15.75 5.02 -30.18
CA GLN A 235 -16.01 4.88 -28.74
C GLN A 235 -15.54 6.09 -27.91
N LYS A 236 -14.54 6.84 -28.40
CA LYS A 236 -14.01 8.09 -27.78
C LYS A 236 -13.47 7.99 -26.34
N GLY A 237 -13.42 6.80 -25.77
CA GLY A 237 -12.87 6.56 -24.44
C GLY A 237 -11.37 6.80 -24.32
N ARG A 238 -10.88 6.55 -23.10
CA ARG A 238 -9.53 6.84 -22.62
C ARG A 238 -8.89 5.59 -22.06
N VAL A 239 -7.61 5.38 -22.34
CA VAL A 239 -6.83 4.22 -21.89
C VAL A 239 -5.62 4.70 -21.09
N GLY A 240 -5.45 4.15 -19.89
CA GLY A 240 -4.31 4.40 -19.01
C GLY A 240 -3.79 3.13 -18.37
N ILE A 241 -2.91 3.30 -17.38
CA ILE A 241 -2.34 2.23 -16.55
C ILE A 241 -2.31 2.69 -15.10
N THR A 242 -2.55 1.77 -14.16
CA THR A 242 -2.47 2.05 -12.73
C THR A 242 -1.16 1.53 -12.16
N VAL A 243 -0.39 2.39 -11.48
CA VAL A 243 0.87 2.02 -10.83
C VAL A 243 0.81 2.34 -9.34
N HIS A 244 1.25 1.39 -8.50
CA HIS A 244 1.43 1.63 -7.07
C HIS A 244 2.63 2.55 -6.84
N GLY A 245 2.39 3.68 -6.20
CA GLY A 245 3.43 4.64 -5.84
C GLY A 245 3.53 4.79 -4.33
N VAL A 246 4.56 4.18 -3.72
CA VAL A 246 4.94 4.47 -2.33
C VAL A 246 5.89 5.66 -2.34
N TRP A 247 5.59 6.71 -1.57
CA TRP A 247 6.50 7.86 -1.46
C TRP A 247 7.69 7.53 -0.56
N ALA A 248 8.89 7.88 -1.01
CA ALA A 248 10.14 7.66 -0.29
C ALA A 248 10.71 8.97 0.26
N GLU A 249 10.67 9.14 1.58
CA GLU A 249 11.40 10.20 2.28
C GLU A 249 12.81 9.70 2.63
N PRO A 250 13.87 10.51 2.49
CA PRO A 250 15.17 10.14 3.04
C PRO A 250 15.13 10.21 4.58
N GLU A 251 15.64 9.19 5.28
CA GLU A 251 15.70 9.16 6.75
C GLU A 251 16.48 10.35 7.34
N SER A 252 17.45 10.89 6.58
CA SER A 252 18.26 12.03 6.97
C SER A 252 18.58 12.94 5.78
N ASP A 253 19.00 14.18 6.08
CA ASP A 253 19.46 15.16 5.08
C ASP A 253 20.80 14.77 4.41
N SER A 254 21.27 13.52 4.57
CA SER A 254 22.50 13.05 3.95
C SER A 254 22.33 12.89 2.43
N ALA A 255 23.38 13.20 1.68
CA ALA A 255 23.40 12.99 0.23
C ALA A 255 23.22 11.51 -0.16
N ALA A 256 23.65 10.59 0.71
CA ALA A 256 23.50 9.15 0.50
C ALA A 256 22.04 8.70 0.59
N ASP A 257 21.31 9.14 1.62
CA ASP A 257 19.90 8.77 1.82
C ASP A 257 19.00 9.50 0.82
N THR A 258 19.29 10.76 0.50
CA THR A 258 18.61 11.52 -0.56
C THR A 258 18.74 10.84 -1.92
N ALA A 259 19.94 10.37 -2.27
CA ALA A 259 20.17 9.60 -3.48
C ALA A 259 19.51 8.21 -3.43
N ALA A 260 19.42 7.58 -2.24
CA ALA A 260 18.75 6.30 -2.04
C ALA A 260 17.23 6.40 -2.22
N ALA A 261 16.58 7.40 -1.62
CA ALA A 261 15.16 7.67 -1.79
C ALA A 261 14.81 7.97 -3.27
N THR A 262 15.59 8.85 -3.92
CA THR A 262 15.41 9.17 -5.36
C THR A 262 15.56 7.93 -6.23
N ARG A 263 16.53 7.08 -5.94
CA ARG A 263 16.77 5.83 -6.67
C ARG A 263 15.68 4.79 -6.40
N TYR A 264 15.17 4.69 -5.17
CA TYR A 264 14.02 3.85 -4.85
C TYR A 264 12.80 4.24 -5.71
N MET A 265 12.46 5.55 -5.74
CA MET A 265 11.38 6.07 -6.60
C MET A 265 11.57 5.68 -8.07
N MET A 266 12.77 5.86 -8.63
CA MET A 266 13.04 5.50 -10.02
C MET A 266 13.03 4.00 -10.30
N MET A 267 13.47 3.16 -9.35
CA MET A 267 13.56 1.70 -9.52
C MET A 267 12.22 0.98 -9.29
N HIS A 268 11.31 1.54 -8.48
CA HIS A 268 10.01 0.93 -8.17
C HIS A 268 8.89 1.56 -9.01
N PHE A 269 8.63 2.85 -8.81
CA PHE A 269 7.56 3.58 -9.50
C PHE A 269 7.98 3.99 -10.92
N GLY A 270 9.17 4.57 -11.05
CA GLY A 270 9.74 5.00 -12.34
C GLY A 270 10.00 3.86 -13.32
N TRP A 271 10.18 2.62 -12.85
CA TRP A 271 10.36 1.43 -13.70
C TRP A 271 9.19 1.20 -14.65
N PHE A 272 7.96 1.50 -14.22
CA PHE A 272 6.75 1.36 -15.03
C PHE A 272 6.27 2.69 -15.61
N VAL A 273 6.47 3.82 -14.91
CA VAL A 273 6.00 5.14 -15.36
C VAL A 273 6.94 5.80 -16.37
N HIS A 274 8.27 5.68 -16.21
CA HIS A 274 9.24 6.34 -17.09
C HIS A 274 9.20 5.88 -18.56
N PRO A 275 9.00 4.57 -18.89
CA PRO A 275 8.88 4.12 -20.27
C PRO A 275 7.71 4.76 -21.03
N ILE A 276 6.62 5.08 -20.32
CA ILE A 276 5.38 5.60 -20.90
C ILE A 276 5.37 7.13 -20.89
N PHE A 277 5.63 7.76 -19.75
CA PHE A 277 5.39 9.19 -19.53
C PHE A 277 6.64 10.09 -19.64
N SER A 278 7.84 9.53 -19.77
CA SER A 278 9.04 10.37 -20.00
C SER A 278 9.16 10.79 -21.47
N THR A 279 9.75 11.96 -21.72
CA THR A 279 9.99 12.49 -23.08
C THR A 279 10.80 11.54 -23.98
N ASN A 280 11.64 10.69 -23.39
CA ASN A 280 12.52 9.77 -24.11
C ASN A 280 11.98 8.33 -24.19
N GLY A 281 11.03 7.96 -23.31
CA GLY A 281 10.63 6.58 -23.11
C GLY A 281 11.77 5.72 -22.53
N ASP A 282 11.67 4.40 -22.74
CA ASP A 282 12.64 3.40 -22.24
C ASP A 282 12.71 3.33 -20.69
N TYR A 283 13.43 2.35 -20.16
CA TYR A 283 13.68 2.26 -18.71
C TYR A 283 14.56 3.42 -18.21
N PRO A 284 14.43 3.82 -16.93
CA PRO A 284 15.31 4.79 -16.31
C PRO A 284 16.79 4.48 -16.54
N VAL A 285 17.57 5.50 -16.92
CA VAL A 285 18.98 5.33 -17.32
C VAL A 285 19.82 4.68 -16.21
N ASP A 286 19.65 5.12 -14.97
CA ASP A 286 20.35 4.56 -13.81
C ASP A 286 20.01 3.09 -13.57
N MET A 287 18.74 2.71 -13.78
CA MET A 287 18.28 1.33 -13.66
C MET A 287 18.98 0.42 -14.68
N LYS A 288 18.99 0.83 -15.96
CA LYS A 288 19.68 0.10 -17.04
C LYS A 288 21.18 -0.04 -16.75
N ASN A 289 21.85 1.07 -16.44
CA ASN A 289 23.29 1.11 -16.21
C ASN A 289 23.69 0.23 -15.02
N ARG A 290 22.96 0.36 -13.90
CA ARG A 290 23.25 -0.36 -12.66
C ARG A 290 23.00 -1.86 -12.80
N ILE A 291 21.84 -2.29 -13.31
CA ILE A 291 21.54 -3.71 -13.48
C ILE A 291 22.50 -4.35 -14.48
N ASN A 292 22.82 -3.68 -15.59
CA ASN A 292 23.81 -4.18 -16.54
C ASN A 292 25.19 -4.37 -15.89
N GLN A 293 25.70 -3.35 -15.19
CA GLN A 293 27.00 -3.41 -14.50
C GLN A 293 27.06 -4.54 -13.46
N LEU A 294 26.03 -4.69 -12.62
CA LEU A 294 25.95 -5.77 -11.63
C LEU A 294 25.92 -7.14 -12.32
N SER A 295 25.08 -7.28 -13.36
CA SER A 295 24.93 -8.52 -14.12
C SER A 295 26.24 -8.99 -14.75
N THR A 296 26.92 -8.11 -15.51
CA THR A 296 28.08 -8.49 -16.31
C THR A 296 29.39 -8.51 -15.53
N THR A 297 29.54 -7.63 -14.55
CA THR A 297 30.84 -7.41 -13.88
C THR A 297 30.95 -8.09 -12.52
N GLN A 298 29.83 -8.29 -11.81
CA GLN A 298 29.84 -8.85 -10.45
C GLN A 298 29.17 -10.22 -10.36
N GLN A 299 28.15 -10.48 -11.18
CA GLN A 299 27.31 -11.69 -11.10
C GLN A 299 27.57 -12.70 -12.21
N GLY A 300 28.47 -12.41 -13.16
CA GLY A 300 28.93 -13.36 -14.19
C GLY A 300 27.94 -13.64 -15.33
N PHE A 301 26.84 -12.87 -15.45
CA PHE A 301 25.92 -13.00 -16.58
C PHE A 301 26.56 -12.46 -17.87
N LYS A 302 26.34 -13.15 -18.99
CA LYS A 302 26.84 -12.72 -20.32
C LYS A 302 26.13 -11.48 -20.89
N ARG A 303 25.06 -11.01 -20.23
CA ARG A 303 24.21 -9.87 -20.60
C ARG A 303 23.52 -9.33 -19.35
N SER A 304 22.96 -8.12 -19.44
CA SER A 304 22.04 -7.58 -18.42
C SER A 304 20.90 -8.55 -18.10
N ARG A 305 20.51 -8.63 -16.81
CA ARG A 305 19.27 -9.30 -16.38
C ARG A 305 18.01 -8.50 -16.70
N LEU A 306 18.11 -7.16 -16.75
CA LEU A 306 17.06 -6.30 -17.28
C LEU A 306 17.08 -6.39 -18.82
N PRO A 307 15.97 -6.76 -19.48
CA PRO A 307 15.84 -6.69 -20.93
C PRO A 307 16.03 -5.27 -21.47
N THR A 308 16.21 -5.14 -22.79
CA THR A 308 16.41 -3.84 -23.45
C THR A 308 15.36 -3.68 -24.54
N PHE A 309 14.61 -2.59 -24.52
CA PHE A 309 13.69 -2.26 -25.61
C PHE A 309 14.47 -1.87 -26.87
N THR A 310 14.01 -2.36 -28.01
CA THR A 310 14.38 -1.84 -29.33
C THR A 310 13.79 -0.44 -29.52
N GLN A 311 14.31 0.34 -30.48
CA GLN A 311 13.77 1.68 -30.75
C GLN A 311 12.29 1.66 -31.17
N ALA A 312 11.83 0.58 -31.82
CA ALA A 312 10.42 0.43 -32.18
C ALA A 312 9.54 0.25 -30.93
N GLU A 313 9.98 -0.56 -29.97
CA GLU A 313 9.27 -0.78 -28.71
C GLU A 313 9.27 0.48 -27.83
N ILE A 314 10.40 1.21 -27.74
CA ILE A 314 10.47 2.53 -27.08
C ILE A 314 9.45 3.50 -27.70
N ASN A 315 9.36 3.54 -29.03
CA ASN A 315 8.42 4.41 -29.73
C ASN A 315 6.95 3.99 -29.55
N SER A 316 6.67 2.71 -29.34
CA SER A 316 5.32 2.16 -29.11
C SER A 316 4.84 2.38 -27.67
N ILE A 317 5.72 2.22 -26.68
CA ILE A 317 5.40 2.41 -25.25
C ILE A 317 5.34 3.91 -24.88
N ARG A 318 6.22 4.74 -25.43
CA ARG A 318 6.25 6.17 -25.06
C ARG A 318 4.98 6.89 -25.52
N GLY A 319 4.24 7.43 -24.57
CA GLY A 319 2.99 8.14 -24.79
C GLY A 319 1.75 7.24 -24.90
N SER A 320 1.86 5.93 -24.60
CA SER A 320 0.74 4.98 -24.70
C SER A 320 -0.28 5.07 -23.55
N ALA A 321 -0.58 6.27 -23.05
CA ALA A 321 -1.56 6.48 -21.98
C ALA A 321 -2.18 7.89 -22.02
N ASP A 322 -3.50 7.96 -21.82
CA ASP A 322 -4.29 9.19 -21.79
C ASP A 322 -4.40 9.79 -20.37
N PHE A 323 -4.01 9.02 -19.35
CA PHE A 323 -3.89 9.40 -17.94
C PHE A 323 -3.00 8.38 -17.19
N LEU A 324 -2.46 8.77 -16.04
CA LEU A 324 -1.78 7.90 -15.10
C LEU A 324 -2.72 7.55 -13.94
N GLY A 325 -3.05 6.28 -13.76
CA GLY A 325 -3.66 5.79 -12.53
C GLY A 325 -2.58 5.68 -11.44
N LEU A 326 -2.84 6.27 -10.28
CA LEU A 326 -1.99 6.19 -9.10
C LEU A 326 -2.73 5.46 -7.99
N ASN A 327 -2.19 4.32 -7.56
CA ASN A 327 -2.54 3.74 -6.26
C ASN A 327 -1.54 4.25 -5.22
N HIS A 328 -2.03 4.79 -4.11
CA HIS A 328 -1.17 5.34 -3.06
C HIS A 328 -1.80 5.16 -1.68
N TYR A 329 -1.11 4.43 -0.80
CA TYR A 329 -1.60 4.12 0.54
C TYR A 329 -0.76 4.75 1.66
N GLY A 330 0.53 4.98 1.43
CA GLY A 330 1.46 5.36 2.48
C GLY A 330 2.86 5.70 1.96
N SER A 331 3.78 5.90 2.90
CA SER A 331 5.16 6.29 2.63
C SER A 331 6.16 5.44 3.41
N VAL A 332 7.43 5.51 3.00
CA VAL A 332 8.57 4.88 3.67
C VAL A 332 9.67 5.90 3.91
N HIS A 333 10.46 5.67 4.96
CA HIS A 333 11.80 6.23 5.05
C HIS A 333 12.76 5.34 4.25
N CYS A 334 13.74 5.94 3.58
CA CYS A 334 14.77 5.27 2.82
C CYS A 334 16.17 5.69 3.27
N ILE A 335 17.08 4.70 3.32
CA ILE A 335 18.50 4.89 3.56
C ILE A 335 19.34 4.25 2.46
N GLN A 336 20.59 4.70 2.33
CA GLN A 336 21.58 3.98 1.53
C GLN A 336 21.77 2.56 2.11
N LEU A 337 21.51 1.53 1.29
CA LEU A 337 21.72 0.12 1.66
C LEU A 337 23.17 -0.08 2.14
N ALA A 338 23.32 -0.52 3.39
CA ALA A 338 24.62 -0.59 4.07
C ALA A 338 25.46 -1.81 3.66
N ASN A 339 24.81 -2.96 3.40
CA ASN A 339 25.49 -4.19 3.01
C ASN A 339 24.61 -5.03 2.07
N GLN A 340 25.03 -5.18 0.82
CA GLN A 340 24.30 -6.00 -0.17
C GLN A 340 24.33 -7.50 0.17
N ASN A 341 25.33 -7.97 0.93
CA ASN A 341 25.48 -9.40 1.27
C ASN A 341 24.43 -9.92 2.28
N ASP A 342 23.64 -9.03 2.91
CA ASP A 342 22.50 -9.44 3.75
C ASP A 342 21.29 -9.93 2.90
N TYR A 343 21.34 -9.74 1.58
CA TYR A 343 20.23 -10.02 0.65
C TYR A 343 20.61 -11.09 -0.39
N GLU A 344 19.60 -11.85 -0.84
CA GLU A 344 19.78 -12.79 -1.95
C GLU A 344 20.21 -12.04 -3.21
N THR A 345 21.16 -12.60 -3.98
CA THR A 345 21.74 -11.96 -5.16
C THR A 345 21.74 -12.97 -6.31
N PRO A 346 21.19 -12.63 -7.50
CA PRO A 346 20.57 -11.36 -7.87
C PRO A 346 19.21 -11.09 -7.19
N SER A 347 18.84 -9.81 -7.02
CA SER A 347 17.52 -9.37 -6.55
C SER A 347 17.29 -7.88 -6.82
N HIS A 348 16.02 -7.44 -6.88
CA HIS A 348 15.67 -6.04 -7.12
C HIS A 348 16.15 -5.10 -6.00
N ILE A 349 16.24 -5.55 -4.75
CA ILE A 349 16.73 -4.73 -3.63
C ILE A 349 18.25 -4.46 -3.71
N VAL A 350 19.06 -5.43 -4.16
CA VAL A 350 20.50 -5.23 -4.43
C VAL A 350 20.71 -4.34 -5.65
N ASP A 351 19.86 -4.51 -6.67
CA ASP A 351 19.84 -3.65 -7.85
C ASP A 351 19.40 -2.22 -7.52
N THR A 352 18.46 -2.02 -6.59
CA THR A 352 18.04 -0.68 -6.12
C THR A 352 19.04 -0.05 -5.17
N ASN A 353 19.70 -0.85 -4.31
CA ASN A 353 20.71 -0.36 -3.37
C ASN A 353 20.22 0.75 -2.43
N ALA A 354 18.96 0.66 -2.03
CA ALA A 354 18.34 1.42 -0.96
C ALA A 354 17.62 0.42 -0.05
N GLU A 355 17.63 0.67 1.26
CA GLU A 355 16.76 -0.04 2.20
C GLU A 355 15.69 0.94 2.65
N CYS A 356 14.42 0.56 2.50
CA CYS A 356 13.29 1.42 2.81
C CYS A 356 12.30 0.71 3.73
N TYR A 357 11.77 1.44 4.71
CA TYR A 357 10.94 0.89 5.78
C TYR A 357 9.89 1.89 6.26
N PRO A 358 8.74 1.43 6.79
CA PRO A 358 7.79 2.28 7.50
C PRO A 358 8.44 3.00 8.68
N ASN A 359 8.24 4.31 8.81
CA ASN A 359 8.73 5.07 9.97
C ASN A 359 7.95 4.68 11.24
N GLU A 360 8.66 4.36 12.33
CA GLU A 360 8.06 3.96 13.60
C GLU A 360 7.22 5.06 14.28
N ASP A 361 7.38 6.34 13.92
CA ASP A 361 6.58 7.47 14.42
C ASP A 361 5.23 7.63 13.69
N TRP A 362 5.03 6.99 12.52
CA TRP A 362 3.77 7.04 11.75
C TRP A 362 2.74 6.02 12.27
N GLU A 363 1.45 6.24 11.96
CA GLU A 363 0.37 5.36 12.44
C GLU A 363 0.35 4.04 11.67
N GLU A 364 0.31 2.92 12.41
CA GLU A 364 0.17 1.56 11.86
C GLU A 364 -1.31 1.21 11.64
N THR A 365 -1.63 0.70 10.46
CA THR A 365 -2.97 0.18 10.12
C THR A 365 -3.11 -1.30 10.49
N ALA A 366 -4.22 -1.96 10.14
CA ALA A 366 -4.30 -3.42 10.26
C ALA A 366 -3.46 -4.18 9.22
N ALA A 367 -3.15 -3.54 8.08
CA ALA A 367 -2.25 -4.05 7.06
C ALA A 367 -0.79 -3.72 7.43
N PRO A 368 0.09 -4.71 7.63
CA PRO A 368 1.45 -4.47 8.13
C PRO A 368 2.41 -3.89 7.07
N TRP A 369 1.98 -3.83 5.80
CA TRP A 369 2.82 -3.42 4.67
C TRP A 369 2.85 -1.90 4.44
N TYR A 370 1.99 -1.11 5.11
CA TYR A 370 2.05 0.36 5.06
C TYR A 370 1.67 1.04 6.38
N VAL A 371 1.97 2.34 6.43
CA VAL A 371 1.66 3.26 7.53
C VAL A 371 1.11 4.56 6.99
N VAL A 372 0.33 5.26 7.81
CA VAL A 372 -0.37 6.49 7.45
C VAL A 372 0.60 7.67 7.40
N HIS A 373 0.76 8.28 6.22
CA HIS A 373 1.49 9.53 6.03
C HIS A 373 0.93 10.31 4.82
N ALA A 374 -0.13 11.09 5.05
CA ALA A 374 -0.88 11.80 4.01
C ALA A 374 -0.03 12.75 3.15
N GLY A 375 0.99 13.39 3.75
CA GLY A 375 1.90 14.28 3.02
C GLY A 375 2.67 13.59 1.89
N GLY A 376 2.79 12.26 1.95
CA GLY A 376 3.36 11.45 0.88
C GLY A 376 2.56 11.51 -0.42
N LEU A 377 1.23 11.65 -0.36
CA LEU A 377 0.39 11.78 -1.54
C LEU A 377 0.71 13.08 -2.29
N ARG A 378 0.73 14.22 -1.58
CA ARG A 378 1.13 15.52 -2.14
C ARG A 378 2.54 15.46 -2.72
N SER A 379 3.46 14.79 -2.02
CA SER A 379 4.87 14.67 -2.45
C SER A 379 5.04 13.84 -3.73
N ILE A 380 4.40 12.68 -3.84
CA ILE A 380 4.48 11.86 -5.06
C ILE A 380 3.76 12.51 -6.25
N LEU A 381 2.65 13.22 -6.03
CA LEU A 381 1.98 14.01 -7.07
C LEU A 381 2.88 15.13 -7.61
N ASN A 382 3.55 15.87 -6.74
CA ASN A 382 4.56 16.86 -7.15
C ASN A 382 5.74 16.23 -7.89
N TRP A 383 6.16 15.03 -7.48
CA TRP A 383 7.23 14.29 -8.15
C TRP A 383 6.80 13.87 -9.57
N ILE A 384 5.58 13.34 -9.75
CA ILE A 384 5.00 13.03 -11.06
C ILE A 384 4.95 14.29 -11.93
N ARG A 385 4.38 15.39 -11.39
CA ARG A 385 4.28 16.68 -12.05
C ARG A 385 5.63 17.17 -12.58
N THR A 386 6.66 17.10 -11.74
CA THR A 386 8.00 17.61 -12.05
C THR A 386 8.77 16.71 -13.03
N ASN A 387 8.68 15.39 -12.89
CA ASN A 387 9.48 14.44 -13.68
C ASN A 387 8.85 14.05 -15.03
N TYR A 388 7.54 14.18 -15.18
CA TYR A 388 6.80 13.71 -16.36
C TYR A 388 5.93 14.77 -17.06
N GLY A 389 6.13 16.05 -16.73
CA GLY A 389 5.46 17.16 -17.45
C GLY A 389 3.99 17.36 -17.09
N ASN A 390 3.62 17.11 -15.83
CA ASN A 390 2.24 17.24 -15.31
C ASN A 390 1.17 16.48 -16.12
N PRO A 391 1.33 15.15 -16.31
CA PRO A 391 0.28 14.33 -16.92
C PRO A 391 -0.98 14.37 -16.05
N GLU A 392 -2.12 14.01 -16.64
CA GLU A 392 -3.32 13.80 -15.83
C GLU A 392 -3.14 12.58 -14.92
N VAL A 393 -3.45 12.76 -13.64
CA VAL A 393 -3.43 11.70 -12.63
C VAL A 393 -4.85 11.42 -12.16
N ILE A 394 -5.17 10.14 -11.99
CA ILE A 394 -6.38 9.67 -11.32
C ILE A 394 -5.93 8.84 -10.13
N ILE A 395 -6.40 9.16 -8.92
CA ILE A 395 -6.14 8.30 -7.76
C ILE A 395 -7.06 7.08 -7.91
N THR A 396 -6.51 5.96 -8.34
CA THR A 396 -7.27 4.74 -8.67
C THR A 396 -7.49 3.83 -7.46
N GLU A 397 -6.68 3.99 -6.40
CA GLU A 397 -6.89 3.41 -5.07
C GLU A 397 -6.22 4.27 -3.98
N ASN A 398 -6.95 4.50 -2.89
CA ASN A 398 -6.45 5.04 -1.63
C ASN A 398 -7.38 4.56 -0.50
N GLY A 399 -6.84 4.08 0.62
CA GLY A 399 -7.67 3.40 1.63
C GLY A 399 -7.01 3.10 2.98
N TYR A 400 -7.83 2.75 3.96
CA TYR A 400 -7.40 2.38 5.32
C TYR A 400 -7.79 0.93 5.65
N ALA A 401 -6.82 0.11 6.03
CA ALA A 401 -7.06 -1.25 6.52
C ALA A 401 -7.46 -1.26 8.00
N SER A 402 -8.63 -1.82 8.32
CA SER A 402 -9.12 -2.03 9.69
C SER A 402 -9.42 -3.50 9.95
N SER A 403 -9.07 -4.00 11.13
CA SER A 403 -9.46 -5.33 11.60
C SER A 403 -10.86 -5.32 12.23
N GLY A 404 -11.66 -6.36 11.95
CA GLY A 404 -12.94 -6.61 12.61
C GLY A 404 -14.11 -5.76 12.13
N GLU A 405 -15.26 -5.96 12.78
CA GLU A 405 -16.58 -5.44 12.42
C GLU A 405 -16.80 -3.96 12.84
N ASN A 406 -15.74 -3.18 13.11
CA ASN A 406 -15.91 -1.83 13.62
C ASN A 406 -16.62 -0.93 12.59
N LEU A 407 -17.89 -0.63 12.86
CA LEU A 407 -18.71 0.27 12.06
C LEU A 407 -18.42 1.75 12.38
N HIS A 408 -17.94 2.07 13.58
CA HIS A 408 -17.51 3.41 13.97
C HIS A 408 -16.01 3.58 13.68
N ASP A 409 -15.66 3.57 12.39
CA ASP A 409 -14.29 3.50 11.88
C ASP A 409 -13.59 4.87 11.81
N CYS A 410 -13.55 5.59 12.93
CA CYS A 410 -12.97 6.93 13.06
C CYS A 410 -11.55 7.06 12.47
N ASN A 411 -10.72 6.03 12.53
CA ASN A 411 -9.38 6.07 11.92
C ASN A 411 -9.42 6.10 10.38
N ARG A 412 -10.36 5.39 9.75
CA ARG A 412 -10.58 5.44 8.28
C ARG A 412 -11.10 6.81 7.87
N VAL A 413 -12.00 7.40 8.67
CA VAL A 413 -12.48 8.78 8.50
C VAL A 413 -11.34 9.79 8.59
N ASN A 414 -10.48 9.69 9.61
CA ASN A 414 -9.32 10.56 9.77
C ASN A 414 -8.31 10.39 8.62
N TYR A 415 -8.01 9.15 8.22
CA TYR A 415 -7.16 8.85 7.06
C TYR A 415 -7.68 9.51 5.78
N MET A 416 -8.98 9.31 5.50
CA MET A 416 -9.64 9.86 4.31
C MET A 416 -9.56 11.40 4.29
N ASN A 417 -9.89 12.05 5.40
CA ASN A 417 -9.81 13.51 5.52
C ASN A 417 -8.36 14.02 5.37
N ASP A 418 -7.40 13.42 6.08
CA ASP A 418 -5.97 13.82 6.00
C ASP A 418 -5.43 13.66 4.56
N TYR A 419 -5.77 12.58 3.84
CA TYR A 419 -5.29 12.35 2.46
C TYR A 419 -6.02 13.25 1.43
N LEU A 420 -7.33 13.46 1.58
CA LEU A 420 -8.08 14.35 0.70
C LEU A 420 -7.69 15.82 0.88
N GLU A 421 -7.31 16.26 2.08
CA GLU A 421 -6.74 17.60 2.31
C GLU A 421 -5.42 17.77 1.56
N GLN A 422 -4.52 16.76 1.65
CA GLN A 422 -3.25 16.79 0.92
C GLN A 422 -3.43 16.69 -0.60
N LEU A 423 -4.51 16.07 -1.09
CA LEU A 423 -4.89 16.06 -2.49
C LEU A 423 -5.39 17.44 -2.97
N LEU A 424 -6.26 18.10 -2.21
CA LEU A 424 -6.70 19.49 -2.50
C LEU A 424 -5.51 20.44 -2.58
N HIS A 425 -4.57 20.34 -1.63
CA HIS A 425 -3.33 21.08 -1.66
C HIS A 425 -2.47 20.80 -2.91
N ALA A 426 -2.38 19.54 -3.35
CA ALA A 426 -1.66 19.20 -4.57
C ALA A 426 -2.32 19.78 -5.84
N ILE A 427 -3.66 19.87 -5.87
CA ILE A 427 -4.43 20.46 -6.98
C ILE A 427 -4.29 21.98 -6.97
N HIS A 428 -4.67 22.63 -5.87
CA HIS A 428 -4.84 24.09 -5.79
C HIS A 428 -3.53 24.85 -5.56
N ASP A 429 -2.70 24.43 -4.58
CA ASP A 429 -1.46 25.14 -4.27
C ASP A 429 -0.34 24.81 -5.28
N ASP A 430 -0.22 23.53 -5.63
CA ASP A 430 0.93 23.01 -6.39
C ASP A 430 0.65 22.90 -7.89
N GLY A 431 -0.62 22.92 -8.31
CA GLY A 431 -1.02 22.79 -9.71
C GLY A 431 -0.77 21.40 -10.31
N CYS A 432 -0.91 20.33 -9.52
CA CYS A 432 -0.89 18.95 -10.00
C CYS A 432 -2.22 18.64 -10.71
N LYS A 433 -2.16 18.12 -11.94
CA LYS A 433 -3.38 17.81 -12.72
C LYS A 433 -4.04 16.50 -12.25
N VAL A 434 -4.69 16.51 -11.08
CA VAL A 434 -5.46 15.36 -10.57
C VAL A 434 -6.95 15.60 -10.80
N THR A 435 -7.62 14.68 -11.50
CA THR A 435 -9.01 14.86 -11.98
C THR A 435 -10.03 13.94 -11.32
N ALA A 436 -9.58 12.87 -10.64
CA ALA A 436 -10.48 11.92 -10.01
C ALA A 436 -9.83 11.17 -8.83
N TYR A 437 -10.67 10.71 -7.90
CA TYR A 437 -10.27 9.91 -6.74
C TYR A 437 -11.19 8.71 -6.51
N THR A 438 -10.59 7.55 -6.23
CA THR A 438 -11.28 6.28 -5.99
C THR A 438 -10.98 5.80 -4.57
N ALA A 439 -12.00 5.69 -3.72
CA ALA A 439 -11.87 5.07 -2.41
C ALA A 439 -11.68 3.55 -2.56
N TRP A 440 -10.59 3.03 -1.99
CA TRP A 440 -10.38 1.59 -1.82
C TRP A 440 -10.82 1.15 -0.42
N SER A 441 -11.87 0.36 -0.25
CA SER A 441 -12.74 -0.29 -1.25
C SER A 441 -14.22 0.03 -1.00
N ILE A 442 -15.10 -0.25 -1.97
CA ILE A 442 -16.55 -0.16 -1.73
C ILE A 442 -16.97 -1.00 -0.52
N MET A 443 -16.46 -2.23 -0.41
CA MET A 443 -16.78 -3.14 0.69
C MET A 443 -15.55 -3.97 1.07
N ASP A 444 -15.56 -4.54 2.29
CA ASP A 444 -14.55 -5.53 2.68
C ASP A 444 -14.51 -6.66 1.64
N LEU A 445 -13.31 -7.19 1.38
CA LEU A 445 -13.06 -8.09 0.28
C LEU A 445 -11.95 -9.11 0.62
N PHE A 446 -11.69 -10.08 -0.26
CA PHE A 446 -10.57 -11.00 -0.09
C PHE A 446 -9.24 -10.28 -0.38
N GLU A 447 -8.45 -10.01 0.65
CA GLU A 447 -7.19 -9.27 0.59
C GLU A 447 -5.99 -10.22 0.40
N TRP A 448 -5.97 -10.88 -0.76
CA TRP A 448 -4.80 -11.56 -1.32
C TRP A 448 -4.09 -12.56 -0.38
N ASP A 449 -2.85 -12.32 0.03
CA ASP A 449 -2.07 -13.18 0.94
C ASP A 449 -2.46 -13.02 2.43
N TYR A 450 -3.34 -12.07 2.75
CA TYR A 450 -3.91 -11.87 4.09
C TYR A 450 -5.34 -12.39 4.24
N GLY A 451 -6.00 -12.75 3.14
CA GLY A 451 -7.35 -13.31 3.14
C GLY A 451 -8.38 -12.34 3.70
N TYR A 452 -9.05 -12.71 4.78
CA TYR A 452 -10.09 -11.90 5.43
C TYR A 452 -9.63 -11.32 6.78
N ALA A 453 -8.32 -11.33 7.07
CA ALA A 453 -7.78 -10.88 8.36
C ALA A 453 -8.02 -9.39 8.68
N TYR A 454 -8.21 -8.55 7.66
CA TYR A 454 -8.59 -7.15 7.76
C TYR A 454 -9.36 -6.72 6.50
N GLY A 455 -10.04 -5.57 6.57
CA GLY A 455 -10.84 -5.04 5.47
C GLY A 455 -10.58 -3.56 5.20
N PHE A 456 -10.80 -3.17 3.95
CA PHE A 456 -10.67 -1.79 3.45
C PHE A 456 -12.02 -1.08 3.29
N GLY A 457 -13.15 -1.78 3.44
CA GLY A 457 -14.44 -1.34 2.93
C GLY A 457 -15.03 -0.11 3.61
N LEU A 458 -15.67 0.75 2.81
CA LEU A 458 -16.71 1.67 3.30
C LEU A 458 -17.91 0.89 3.89
N TYR A 459 -18.19 -0.29 3.33
CA TYR A 459 -19.13 -1.26 3.89
C TYR A 459 -18.39 -2.48 4.46
N HIS A 460 -18.77 -2.89 5.67
CA HIS A 460 -18.36 -4.17 6.24
C HIS A 460 -19.06 -5.33 5.52
N VAL A 461 -18.38 -6.48 5.34
CA VAL A 461 -18.98 -7.72 4.83
C VAL A 461 -18.86 -8.84 5.86
N ASP A 462 -19.99 -9.45 6.22
CA ASP A 462 -19.99 -10.68 7.02
C ASP A 462 -19.62 -11.88 6.14
N PHE A 463 -18.36 -12.31 6.21
CA PHE A 463 -17.85 -13.49 5.49
C PHE A 463 -18.25 -14.83 6.12
N THR A 464 -18.95 -14.83 7.27
CA THR A 464 -19.51 -16.04 7.88
C THR A 464 -20.95 -16.28 7.42
N SER A 465 -21.72 -15.22 7.20
CA SER A 465 -23.05 -15.28 6.59
C SER A 465 -23.00 -15.84 5.16
N ALA A 466 -23.90 -16.77 4.87
CA ALA A 466 -24.12 -17.29 3.51
C ALA A 466 -24.59 -16.18 2.55
N ASP A 467 -25.35 -15.21 3.07
CA ASP A 467 -25.82 -14.06 2.30
C ASP A 467 -24.74 -13.00 2.07
N ARG A 468 -23.58 -13.07 2.75
CA ARG A 468 -22.52 -12.05 2.68
C ARG A 468 -23.06 -10.64 2.97
N THR A 469 -23.78 -10.49 4.08
CA THR A 469 -24.44 -9.22 4.47
C THR A 469 -23.47 -8.05 4.42
N ARG A 470 -23.85 -6.95 3.75
CA ARG A 470 -23.08 -5.70 3.73
C ARG A 470 -23.69 -4.69 4.70
N THR A 471 -22.87 -4.04 5.51
CA THR A 471 -23.31 -3.06 6.52
C THR A 471 -22.48 -1.77 6.40
N PRO A 472 -23.09 -0.58 6.24
CA PRO A 472 -22.34 0.68 6.12
C PRO A 472 -21.54 0.99 7.38
N ARG A 473 -20.28 1.41 7.21
CA ARG A 473 -19.48 2.05 8.27
C ARG A 473 -19.65 3.57 8.26
N MET A 474 -19.25 4.25 9.33
CA MET A 474 -19.22 5.72 9.44
C MET A 474 -18.55 6.38 8.23
N SER A 475 -17.43 5.81 7.76
CA SER A 475 -16.71 6.27 6.57
C SER A 475 -17.54 6.29 5.28
N SER A 476 -18.51 5.40 5.09
CA SER A 476 -19.40 5.42 3.91
C SER A 476 -20.23 6.71 3.85
N TYR A 477 -20.77 7.13 4.99
CA TYR A 477 -21.57 8.34 5.13
C TYR A 477 -20.72 9.61 5.06
N VAL A 478 -19.52 9.61 5.66
CA VAL A 478 -18.56 10.72 5.54
C VAL A 478 -18.16 10.91 4.08
N TYR A 479 -17.82 9.82 3.38
CA TYR A 479 -17.42 9.88 1.97
C TYR A 479 -18.56 10.40 1.10
N LYS A 480 -19.79 9.90 1.31
CA LYS A 480 -21.00 10.43 0.67
C LYS A 480 -21.14 11.94 0.87
N ASN A 481 -21.03 12.42 2.10
CA ASN A 481 -21.11 13.86 2.38
C ASN A 481 -20.05 14.64 1.60
N ILE A 482 -18.79 14.19 1.59
CA ILE A 482 -17.70 14.86 0.83
C ILE A 482 -18.03 14.93 -0.67
N ILE A 483 -18.61 13.89 -1.25
CA ILE A 483 -19.00 13.86 -2.67
C ILE A 483 -20.14 14.84 -2.95
N GLU A 484 -21.12 14.91 -2.05
CA GLU A 484 -22.32 15.74 -2.19
C GLU A 484 -22.07 17.22 -1.90
N THR A 485 -21.24 17.56 -0.90
CA THR A 485 -20.89 18.94 -0.55
C THR A 485 -19.67 19.46 -1.30
N ARG A 486 -18.90 18.59 -1.97
CA ARG A 486 -17.60 18.90 -2.60
C ARG A 486 -16.58 19.48 -1.63
N GLU A 487 -16.75 19.24 -0.33
CA GLU A 487 -15.96 19.83 0.76
C GLU A 487 -15.61 18.78 1.81
N ILE A 488 -14.41 18.88 2.38
CA ILE A 488 -14.05 18.12 3.57
C ILE A 488 -14.66 18.85 4.77
N ASN A 489 -15.56 18.18 5.50
CA ASN A 489 -16.10 18.69 6.76
C ASN A 489 -15.57 17.88 7.96
N PRO A 490 -14.47 18.31 8.61
CA PRO A 490 -13.92 17.65 9.80
C PRO A 490 -14.86 17.69 11.02
N SER A 491 -16.01 18.37 10.95
CA SER A 491 -17.04 18.43 11.99
C SER A 491 -18.36 17.76 11.57
N PHE A 492 -18.37 16.96 10.50
CA PHE A 492 -19.53 16.16 10.12
C PHE A 492 -19.87 15.13 11.22
N GLU A 493 -21.12 15.16 11.67
CA GLU A 493 -21.69 14.27 12.68
C GLU A 493 -22.97 13.66 12.10
N LEU A 494 -23.25 12.42 12.48
CA LEU A 494 -24.36 11.62 12.00
C LEU A 494 -25.20 11.20 13.20
N ASP A 495 -26.52 11.38 13.13
CA ASP A 495 -27.42 10.89 14.18
C ASP A 495 -27.23 9.36 14.35
N GLY A 496 -26.88 8.92 15.57
CA GLY A 496 -26.55 7.51 15.86
C GLY A 496 -25.14 7.05 15.46
N PHE A 497 -24.38 7.88 14.75
CA PHE A 497 -22.93 7.73 14.49
C PHE A 497 -22.17 8.98 14.98
N GLU A 498 -22.63 9.56 16.09
CA GLU A 498 -21.94 10.64 16.79
C GLU A 498 -20.47 10.23 16.99
N ARG A 499 -19.52 11.12 16.69
CA ARG A 499 -18.11 10.91 17.02
C ARG A 499 -17.99 11.01 18.52
N GLY A 500 -18.17 9.85 19.18
CA GLY A 500 -18.63 9.73 20.54
C GLY A 500 -18.08 10.83 21.45
N VAL A 501 -18.98 11.58 22.08
CA VAL A 501 -18.62 12.53 23.14
C VAL A 501 -17.76 11.80 24.18
N ASP A 502 -18.09 10.53 24.47
CA ASP A 502 -17.29 9.57 25.23
C ASP A 502 -15.84 9.42 24.75
N ASP A 503 -15.55 9.38 23.44
CA ASP A 503 -14.18 9.15 22.94
C ASP A 503 -13.35 10.45 22.92
N GLN A 504 -13.99 11.62 22.74
CA GLN A 504 -13.33 12.92 22.96
C GLN A 504 -13.08 13.18 24.45
N GLU A 505 -14.08 12.96 25.31
CA GLU A 505 -13.95 13.09 26.77
C GLU A 505 -12.96 12.07 27.33
N PHE A 506 -12.98 10.83 26.83
CA PHE A 506 -11.93 9.84 27.11
C PHE A 506 -10.56 10.36 26.69
N ASN A 507 -10.40 10.90 25.47
CA ASN A 507 -9.08 11.36 25.02
C ASN A 507 -8.59 12.56 25.85
N VAL A 508 -9.47 13.47 26.26
CA VAL A 508 -9.15 14.55 27.22
C VAL A 508 -8.71 13.94 28.57
N LYS A 509 -9.52 13.05 29.15
CA LYS A 509 -9.20 12.33 30.40
C LYS A 509 -7.87 11.58 30.30
N PHE A 510 -7.63 10.89 29.18
CA PHE A 510 -6.44 10.11 28.89
C PHE A 510 -5.19 11.00 28.79
N VAL A 511 -5.26 12.10 28.05
CA VAL A 511 -4.16 13.09 27.93
C VAL A 511 -3.83 13.67 29.30
N ASN A 512 -4.83 14.08 30.08
CA ASN A 512 -4.65 14.62 31.43
C ASN A 512 -4.05 13.58 32.42
N ILE A 513 -4.41 12.30 32.27
CA ILE A 513 -3.78 11.22 33.04
C ILE A 513 -2.31 11.03 32.62
N VAL A 514 -2.00 11.08 31.31
CA VAL A 514 -0.63 10.92 30.79
C VAL A 514 0.28 12.09 31.20
N GLU A 515 -0.24 13.31 31.32
CA GLU A 515 0.48 14.50 31.80
C GLU A 515 1.12 14.28 33.19
N ALA A 516 0.53 13.44 34.05
CA ALA A 516 1.11 13.10 35.34
C ALA A 516 2.39 12.24 35.26
N TYR A 517 2.81 11.79 34.07
CA TYR A 517 3.92 10.85 33.86
C TYR A 517 4.98 11.35 32.85
N PRO A 518 5.81 12.35 33.19
CA PRO A 518 6.85 12.93 32.32
C PRO A 518 7.76 11.93 31.59
N CYS A 519 8.10 10.79 32.21
CA CYS A 519 8.88 9.71 31.60
C CYS A 519 8.31 9.14 30.28
N LEU A 520 7.08 9.49 29.90
CA LEU A 520 6.40 9.07 28.66
C LEU A 520 6.50 10.08 27.51
N TYR A 521 7.00 11.30 27.76
CA TYR A 521 7.01 12.37 26.76
C TYR A 521 8.17 13.38 26.86
N ASP A 522 8.67 13.65 28.07
CA ASP A 522 9.80 14.54 28.33
C ASP A 522 11.13 13.82 28.08
N ASN A 523 11.71 14.06 26.91
CA ASN A 523 12.96 13.43 26.48
C ASN A 523 14.24 14.04 27.07
N THR A 524 14.13 15.01 28.00
CA THR A 524 15.27 15.60 28.70
C THR A 524 15.58 14.89 30.02
N ARG A 525 14.68 14.02 30.47
CA ARG A 525 14.80 13.28 31.73
C ARG A 525 15.52 11.95 31.56
N GLU A 526 16.30 11.59 32.57
CA GLU A 526 16.96 10.28 32.65
C GLU A 526 15.95 9.11 32.64
N ASP A 527 14.81 9.29 33.31
CA ASP A 527 13.77 8.25 33.43
C ASP A 527 12.96 8.01 32.13
N TYR A 528 13.03 8.91 31.14
CA TYR A 528 12.45 8.72 29.81
C TYR A 528 13.13 7.61 29.01
N HIS A 529 14.41 7.35 29.27
CA HIS A 529 15.15 6.27 28.62
C HIS A 529 15.05 4.93 29.34
N MET A 530 14.36 4.89 30.49
CA MET A 530 14.20 3.70 31.31
C MET A 530 12.89 2.97 31.00
N SER A 531 12.96 1.96 30.10
CA SER A 531 11.80 1.13 29.70
C SER A 531 10.99 0.61 30.90
N HIS A 532 11.68 0.14 31.95
CA HIS A 532 11.06 -0.37 33.17
C HIS A 532 10.36 0.71 34.03
N VAL A 533 10.71 1.99 33.89
CA VAL A 533 9.94 3.12 34.46
C VAL A 533 8.70 3.38 33.62
N GLN A 534 8.85 3.44 32.30
CA GLN A 534 7.74 3.67 31.37
C GLN A 534 6.66 2.59 31.49
N GLU A 535 7.03 1.30 31.62
CA GLU A 535 6.04 0.24 31.84
C GLU A 535 5.29 0.37 33.17
N ARG A 536 5.95 0.85 34.24
CA ARG A 536 5.27 1.14 35.51
C ARG A 536 4.34 2.36 35.40
N ALA A 537 4.67 3.35 34.57
CA ALA A 537 3.76 4.45 34.27
C ALA A 537 2.53 3.94 33.50
N TRP A 538 2.72 3.17 32.42
CA TRP A 538 1.60 2.58 31.67
C TRP A 538 0.69 1.68 32.52
N ALA A 539 1.26 0.86 33.40
CA ALA A 539 0.49 0.02 34.31
C ALA A 539 -0.36 0.83 35.31
N LYS A 540 0.08 2.03 35.71
CA LYS A 540 -0.74 2.95 36.52
C LYS A 540 -1.81 3.64 35.67
N ILE A 541 -1.44 4.18 34.51
CA ILE A 541 -2.35 4.84 33.58
C ILE A 541 -3.53 3.93 33.22
N VAL A 542 -3.29 2.66 32.91
CA VAL A 542 -4.36 1.66 32.66
C VAL A 542 -5.30 1.52 33.85
N LYS A 543 -4.76 1.48 35.08
CA LYS A 543 -5.55 1.41 36.31
C LYS A 543 -6.36 2.69 36.57
N ASP A 544 -5.81 3.85 36.21
CA ASP A 544 -6.43 5.17 36.41
C ASP A 544 -7.52 5.46 35.34
N ILE A 545 -7.46 4.78 34.19
CA ILE A 545 -8.44 4.87 33.10
C ILE A 545 -9.75 4.13 33.43
N GLY A 546 -9.66 2.84 33.77
CA GLY A 546 -10.82 1.97 34.06
C GLY A 546 -10.70 0.55 33.49
N GLU A 547 -11.75 -0.26 33.66
CA GLU A 547 -11.81 -1.63 33.14
C GLU A 547 -11.82 -1.66 31.60
N GLY A 548 -11.17 -2.68 31.01
CA GLY A 548 -11.10 -2.89 29.56
C GLY A 548 -9.86 -2.30 28.86
N ALA A 549 -9.16 -1.32 29.46
CA ALA A 549 -7.95 -0.77 28.87
C ALA A 549 -6.74 -1.72 29.01
N THR A 550 -5.92 -1.86 27.96
CA THR A 550 -4.61 -2.55 28.06
C THR A 550 -3.44 -1.58 27.94
N ILE A 551 -2.26 -2.02 28.38
CA ILE A 551 -1.00 -1.27 28.20
C ILE A 551 -0.67 -1.09 26.70
N ALA A 552 -0.99 -2.08 25.86
CA ALA A 552 -0.73 -2.02 24.43
C ALA A 552 -1.62 -0.95 23.75
N ASP A 553 -2.91 -0.96 24.05
CA ASP A 553 -3.88 -0.01 23.50
C ASP A 553 -3.62 1.40 23.99
N SER A 554 -3.25 1.56 25.27
CA SER A 554 -2.87 2.86 25.83
C SER A 554 -1.64 3.45 25.14
N LYS A 555 -0.60 2.64 24.90
CA LYS A 555 0.57 3.06 24.11
C LYS A 555 0.20 3.45 22.68
N LYS A 556 -0.64 2.65 22.02
CA LYS A 556 -1.11 2.91 20.64
C LYS A 556 -1.91 4.22 20.58
N ARG A 557 -2.88 4.41 21.48
CA ARG A 557 -3.70 5.63 21.58
C ARG A 557 -2.82 6.86 21.88
N TRP A 558 -1.86 6.78 22.80
CA TRP A 558 -0.92 7.89 23.06
C TRP A 558 -0.02 8.23 21.86
N LYS A 559 0.51 7.21 21.17
CA LYS A 559 1.29 7.39 19.94
C LYS A 559 0.46 8.14 18.89
N ASN A 560 -0.77 7.70 18.64
CA ASN A 560 -1.66 8.31 17.66
C ASN A 560 -2.01 9.77 18.03
N LEU A 561 -2.42 10.04 19.28
CA LEU A 561 -2.73 11.41 19.73
C LEU A 561 -1.53 12.36 19.63
N ARG A 562 -0.32 11.91 19.99
CA ARG A 562 0.92 12.69 19.78
C ARG A 562 1.23 12.89 18.31
N GLY A 563 0.96 11.89 17.46
CA GLY A 563 1.13 11.97 16.02
C GLY A 563 0.23 13.06 15.41
N ILE A 564 -1.06 13.04 15.73
CA ILE A 564 -2.04 14.06 15.30
C ILE A 564 -1.63 15.45 15.79
N TYR A 565 -1.26 15.58 17.08
CA TYR A 565 -0.82 16.87 17.63
C TYR A 565 0.44 17.41 16.91
N ARG A 566 1.44 16.55 16.66
CA ARG A 566 2.63 16.93 15.87
C ARG A 566 2.30 17.33 14.44
N ARG A 567 1.28 16.73 13.79
CA ARG A 567 0.81 17.16 12.47
C ARG A 567 0.19 18.55 12.55
N HIS A 568 -0.74 18.77 13.47
CA HIS A 568 -1.37 20.08 13.71
C HIS A 568 -0.34 21.21 13.92
N LEU A 569 0.71 20.95 14.69
CA LEU A 569 1.80 21.92 14.93
C LEU A 569 2.66 22.22 13.69
N LYS A 570 2.70 21.34 12.68
CA LYS A 570 3.38 21.60 11.40
C LYS A 570 2.52 22.42 10.45
N THR A 571 1.19 22.25 10.46
CA THR A 571 0.25 23.02 9.63
C THR A 571 -0.16 24.37 10.25
N TYR A 572 0.10 24.59 11.53
CA TYR A 572 -0.19 25.85 12.23
C TYR A 572 1.01 26.81 12.22
N VAL A 573 1.07 27.68 11.21
CA VAL A 573 1.97 28.85 11.19
C VAL A 573 1.17 30.08 11.65
N PRO A 574 1.57 30.80 12.71
CA PRO A 574 0.93 32.06 13.10
C PRO A 574 1.31 33.17 12.12
N SER A 575 0.58 33.30 11.01
CA SER A 575 0.74 34.43 10.10
C SER A 575 0.15 35.70 10.73
N GLY A 576 1.00 36.67 11.05
CA GLY A 576 0.54 38.03 11.26
C GLY A 576 -0.15 38.54 9.99
N SER A 577 -1.35 39.12 10.15
CA SER A 577 -2.30 39.55 9.11
C SER A 577 -3.15 38.46 8.42
N GLY A 578 -4.46 38.57 8.61
CA GLY A 578 -5.46 38.36 7.55
C GLY A 578 -6.05 36.96 7.32
N ALA A 579 -5.40 35.87 7.73
CA ALA A 579 -5.90 34.51 7.46
C ALA A 579 -7.12 34.13 8.33
N SER A 580 -8.01 33.27 7.79
CA SER A 580 -9.13 32.72 8.55
C SER A 580 -8.65 31.84 9.71
N VAL A 581 -9.42 31.81 10.79
CA VAL A 581 -9.05 31.06 12.00
C VAL A 581 -9.26 29.56 11.75
N LYS A 582 -8.21 28.87 11.31
CA LYS A 582 -8.16 27.39 11.31
C LYS A 582 -8.54 26.90 12.72
N ARG A 583 -9.58 26.05 12.81
CA ARG A 583 -10.05 25.53 14.10
C ARG A 583 -8.89 24.79 14.80
N PRO A 584 -8.61 25.10 16.09
CA PRO A 584 -7.60 24.38 16.83
C PRO A 584 -8.01 22.90 16.97
N TYR A 585 -7.04 21.99 16.89
CA TYR A 585 -7.26 20.59 17.24
C TYR A 585 -7.76 20.53 18.68
N TYR A 586 -8.84 19.77 18.95
CA TYR A 586 -9.57 19.84 20.23
C TYR A 586 -8.73 19.50 21.47
N LEU A 587 -7.63 18.75 21.30
CA LEU A 587 -6.66 18.46 22.36
C LEU A 587 -5.47 19.44 22.42
N SER A 588 -5.48 20.55 21.68
CA SER A 588 -4.30 21.43 21.57
C SER A 588 -3.91 22.10 22.89
N GLU A 589 -4.90 22.49 23.69
CA GLU A 589 -4.68 23.05 25.03
C GLU A 589 -4.20 21.94 25.98
N TYR A 590 -4.92 20.81 26.01
CA TYR A 590 -4.60 19.65 26.85
C TYR A 590 -3.24 19.00 26.54
N MET A 591 -2.75 19.07 25.30
CA MET A 591 -1.45 18.51 24.90
C MET A 591 -0.30 19.53 24.90
N SER A 592 -0.56 20.77 25.32
CA SER A 592 0.45 21.85 25.35
C SER A 592 1.69 21.51 26.18
N PHE A 593 1.56 20.69 27.23
CA PHE A 593 2.69 20.19 28.03
C PHE A 593 3.72 19.38 27.22
N VAL A 594 3.34 18.82 26.06
CA VAL A 594 4.24 18.05 25.19
C VAL A 594 5.12 18.97 24.33
N LEU A 595 4.72 20.24 24.12
CA LEU A 595 5.36 21.18 23.19
C LEU A 595 6.89 21.29 23.38
N PRO A 596 7.45 21.49 24.58
CA PRO A 596 8.90 21.65 24.78
C PRO A 596 9.72 20.44 24.33
N PHE A 597 9.08 19.27 24.24
CA PHE A 597 9.70 17.98 23.93
C PHE A 597 9.38 17.52 22.50
N THR A 598 8.51 18.24 21.78
CA THR A 598 8.35 18.07 20.33
C THR A 598 9.52 18.74 19.61
N LYS A 599 10.33 17.95 18.89
CA LYS A 599 11.44 18.47 18.08
C LYS A 599 10.88 19.23 16.86
N SER A 600 10.58 20.52 17.03
CA SER A 600 10.69 21.43 15.89
C SER A 600 12.19 21.69 15.66
N ARG A 601 12.71 21.25 14.51
CA ARG A 601 13.99 21.79 14.00
C ARG A 601 13.67 23.18 13.47
N GLN A 602 13.60 24.18 14.35
CA GLN A 602 13.68 25.56 13.92
C GLN A 602 15.04 25.75 13.23
N SER A 603 15.01 26.21 11.98
CA SER A 603 16.21 26.62 11.25
C SER A 603 16.92 27.71 12.05
N LYS A 604 18.20 27.51 12.38
CA LYS A 604 19.06 28.58 12.89
C LYS A 604 19.28 29.61 11.77
N GLY A 605 18.40 30.59 11.68
CA GLY A 605 18.62 31.80 10.90
C GLY A 605 19.80 32.58 11.47
N ASN A 606 20.53 33.28 10.59
CA ASN A 606 21.69 34.07 10.97
C ASN A 606 21.33 35.15 12.01
N VAL A 607 22.15 35.28 13.04
CA VAL A 607 22.06 36.41 13.98
C VAL A 607 22.71 37.62 13.34
N GLU A 608 21.90 38.52 12.78
CA GLU A 608 22.34 39.90 12.57
C GLU A 608 22.29 40.65 13.91
N THR A 609 23.44 41.13 14.36
CA THR A 609 23.56 41.94 15.59
C THR A 609 23.02 43.35 15.37
N PRO A 610 22.13 43.87 16.24
CA PRO A 610 21.71 45.26 16.20
C PRO A 610 22.88 46.20 16.53
N GLN A 611 22.99 47.30 15.79
CA GLN A 611 23.86 48.43 16.15
C GLN A 611 23.37 49.05 17.47
N ASN A 612 24.29 49.36 18.37
CA ASN A 612 24.06 50.28 19.49
C ASN A 612 25.23 51.25 19.61
N ASN A 613 24.91 52.50 19.94
CA ASN A 613 25.85 53.62 19.87
C ASN A 613 26.90 53.60 20.97
N GLU A 614 28.08 54.13 20.60
CA GLU A 614 29.10 54.79 21.40
C GLU A 614 28.93 54.82 22.93
N THR A 615 29.91 54.28 23.66
CA THR A 615 30.95 55.12 24.30
C THR A 615 32.15 54.28 24.74
N SER A 616 33.29 54.95 24.96
CA SER A 616 34.59 54.34 25.24
C SER A 616 34.71 53.83 26.68
N ASP A 617 35.53 52.80 26.92
CA ASP A 617 36.86 53.02 27.51
C ASP A 617 37.77 51.77 27.58
N THR A 618 39.00 51.96 27.07
CA THR A 618 40.30 51.42 27.49
C THR A 618 40.51 49.96 27.95
N LEU A 619 41.49 49.31 27.29
CA LEU A 619 42.66 48.56 27.86
C LEU A 619 42.38 47.31 28.75
N SER A 620 43.16 46.23 28.71
CA SER A 620 44.36 45.87 27.94
C SER A 620 44.56 44.35 27.87
N GLU A 621 45.54 43.94 27.06
CA GLU A 621 46.14 42.62 26.89
C GLU A 621 46.30 41.76 28.16
N GLU A 622 46.20 40.43 28.02
CA GLU A 622 47.36 39.54 28.25
C GLU A 622 47.19 38.12 27.66
N THR A 623 48.29 37.38 27.57
CA THR A 623 48.57 36.26 26.65
C THR A 623 48.81 34.90 27.34
N PHE A 624 48.56 33.79 26.63
CA PHE A 624 49.25 32.46 26.64
C PHE A 624 49.64 31.81 28.01
N THR A 625 49.45 30.50 28.27
CA THR A 625 50.13 29.33 27.63
C THR A 625 49.54 27.99 28.11
N GLU A 626 49.94 26.88 27.46
CA GLU A 626 49.91 25.47 27.91
C GLU A 626 50.46 25.27 29.36
N ASP A 627 50.14 24.20 30.12
CA ASP A 627 50.70 22.85 29.91
C ASP A 627 50.08 21.72 30.80
N GLN A 628 50.40 20.46 30.46
CA GLN A 628 50.32 19.14 31.17
C GLN A 628 49.91 19.07 32.68
N ARG A 629 49.38 17.97 33.27
CA ARG A 629 49.98 16.60 33.30
C ARG A 629 49.23 15.56 34.19
N THR A 630 49.42 14.27 33.87
CA THR A 630 49.56 13.06 34.76
C THR A 630 48.38 12.15 35.16
N GLU A 631 48.69 10.85 35.10
CA GLU A 631 47.93 9.65 35.51
C GLU A 631 48.13 9.26 36.99
N LYS A 632 47.27 8.36 37.52
CA LYS A 632 47.63 7.19 38.37
C LYS A 632 46.43 6.22 38.53
N PHE A 633 46.58 4.90 38.26
CA PHE A 633 46.83 3.77 39.20
C PHE A 633 45.74 3.53 40.28
N GLU A 634 45.33 2.30 40.68
CA GLU A 634 45.50 0.91 40.19
C GLU A 634 44.66 -0.06 41.07
N LEU A 635 44.25 -1.26 40.55
CA LEU A 635 44.01 -2.55 41.26
C LEU A 635 42.91 -2.62 42.39
N GLU A 636 42.30 -3.75 42.81
CA GLU A 636 42.58 -5.18 42.58
C GLU A 636 41.36 -6.14 42.78
N GLN A 637 41.36 -7.27 42.04
CA GLN A 637 40.85 -8.65 42.33
C GLN A 637 39.59 -8.98 43.16
N LEU A 638 38.79 -9.93 42.64
CA LEU A 638 38.73 -11.33 43.14
C LEU A 638 38.03 -12.28 42.14
N ALA A 639 38.39 -13.58 42.14
CA ALA A 639 37.99 -14.55 41.13
C ALA A 639 37.33 -15.84 41.69
N SER A 640 36.61 -16.53 40.79
CA SER A 640 35.92 -17.84 40.83
C SER A 640 36.34 -18.91 41.85
N PRO A 641 35.44 -19.88 42.15
CA PRO A 641 35.63 -21.20 41.54
C PRO A 641 34.37 -21.85 40.94
N ASN A 642 34.62 -22.86 40.09
CA ASN A 642 33.63 -23.70 39.39
C ASN A 642 32.78 -24.58 40.33
N GLU A 643 31.60 -24.99 39.88
CA GLU A 643 31.17 -26.40 40.01
C GLU A 643 30.18 -26.83 38.91
N VAL A 644 30.26 -28.11 38.51
CA VAL A 644 29.47 -28.72 37.42
C VAL A 644 28.48 -29.71 38.02
N GLY A 645 27.17 -29.50 37.81
CA GLY A 645 26.11 -30.34 38.40
C GLY A 645 25.02 -30.73 37.40
N ASN A 646 24.90 -32.02 37.12
CA ASN A 646 23.83 -32.60 36.28
C ASN A 646 22.44 -32.45 36.91
N TYR A 647 21.42 -32.19 36.09
CA TYR A 647 20.07 -32.68 36.36
C TYR A 647 19.47 -33.38 35.13
N LYS A 648 19.45 -34.72 35.20
CA LYS A 648 18.53 -35.55 34.41
C LYS A 648 17.17 -35.55 35.11
N ASN A 649 16.08 -35.42 34.36
CA ASN A 649 14.77 -35.90 34.80
C ASN A 649 14.26 -36.92 33.78
N ASN A 650 13.92 -38.11 34.28
CA ASN A 650 13.61 -39.28 33.47
C ASN A 650 12.47 -40.06 34.15
N TYR A 651 11.24 -39.91 33.66
CA TYR A 651 10.08 -40.76 33.94
C TYR A 651 9.07 -40.51 32.81
N GLY A 652 8.48 -41.50 32.14
CA GLY A 652 8.76 -42.94 32.14
C GLY A 652 7.88 -43.60 31.06
N LYS A 653 8.47 -44.40 30.17
CA LYS A 653 7.69 -45.14 29.17
C LYS A 653 6.92 -46.30 29.83
N LYS A 654 5.65 -46.47 29.46
CA LYS A 654 5.02 -47.79 29.40
C LYS A 654 4.78 -48.13 27.92
N ARG A 655 5.32 -49.27 27.51
CA ARG A 655 4.81 -50.12 26.43
C ARG A 655 4.53 -51.48 27.07
N ASP A 656 3.55 -52.17 26.51
CA ASP A 656 3.48 -53.60 26.16
C ASP A 656 2.00 -53.78 25.75
N ASN A 657 1.74 -54.04 24.46
CA ASN A 657 1.72 -55.37 23.84
C ASN A 657 0.63 -56.26 24.43
N ASP A 658 -0.36 -56.61 23.60
CA ASP A 658 -0.68 -58.01 23.30
C ASP A 658 -1.71 -58.08 22.16
N GLU A 659 -1.31 -58.66 21.02
CA GLU A 659 -2.21 -59.18 19.99
C GLU A 659 -2.13 -60.71 20.06
N GLN A 660 -3.26 -61.39 20.28
CA GLN A 660 -3.40 -62.77 19.82
C GLN A 660 -4.85 -63.13 19.46
N SER A 661 -4.95 -63.83 18.34
CA SER A 661 -6.13 -64.34 17.62
C SER A 661 -7.12 -65.18 18.43
N ILE A 662 -8.39 -65.20 17.97
CA ILE A 662 -9.12 -66.42 17.56
C ILE A 662 -10.28 -66.05 16.60
N SER A 663 -10.67 -67.00 15.75
CA SER A 663 -11.53 -66.91 14.56
C SER A 663 -13.01 -67.31 14.78
N GLU A 664 -13.79 -67.23 13.68
CA GLU A 664 -15.16 -67.72 13.42
C GLU A 664 -16.34 -66.78 13.82
N GLU A 665 -17.41 -66.56 13.02
CA GLU A 665 -17.70 -66.98 11.62
C GLU A 665 -18.68 -66.05 10.83
N ILE A 666 -18.49 -65.98 9.51
CA ILE A 666 -19.47 -65.85 8.38
C ILE A 666 -20.76 -64.99 8.54
N ASN A 667 -20.87 -63.90 7.74
CA ASN A 667 -21.79 -63.85 6.58
C ASN A 667 -21.55 -62.69 5.58
N GLN A 668 -22.07 -62.85 4.36
CA GLN A 668 -21.92 -62.01 3.16
C GLN A 668 -22.73 -60.68 3.26
N ASP A 669 -22.63 -59.66 2.37
CA ASP A 669 -22.36 -59.66 0.92
C ASP A 669 -21.98 -58.26 0.38
N GLY A 670 -21.37 -58.20 -0.82
CA GLY A 670 -21.20 -57.01 -1.70
C GLY A 670 -20.28 -55.87 -1.22
N SER A 671 -19.41 -55.26 -2.03
CA SER A 671 -19.15 -55.38 -3.47
C SER A 671 -17.85 -54.65 -3.83
N ASP A 672 -16.97 -55.20 -4.69
CA ASP A 672 -16.11 -54.34 -5.54
C ASP A 672 -15.45 -55.05 -6.75
N MET A 673 -14.89 -54.22 -7.64
CA MET A 673 -14.27 -54.53 -8.93
C MET A 673 -13.05 -55.47 -8.90
N ILE A 674 -12.78 -56.17 -10.02
CA ILE A 674 -11.45 -56.74 -10.33
C ILE A 674 -10.94 -56.35 -11.73
N LEU A 675 -9.68 -55.92 -11.74
CA LEU A 675 -8.83 -55.57 -12.89
C LEU A 675 -8.23 -56.81 -13.59
N SER A 676 -7.89 -56.66 -14.88
CA SER A 676 -6.65 -57.20 -15.49
C SER A 676 -6.48 -56.58 -16.88
N ARG A 677 -5.30 -56.45 -17.51
CA ARG A 677 -3.88 -56.69 -17.17
C ARG A 677 -3.05 -55.98 -18.26
N ARG A 678 -1.83 -55.50 -17.99
CA ARG A 678 -0.79 -55.39 -19.03
C ARG A 678 0.61 -55.27 -18.45
N ASP A 679 1.56 -55.83 -19.19
CA ASP A 679 2.92 -56.10 -18.74
C ASP A 679 3.91 -54.95 -18.98
N SER A 680 5.06 -55.11 -18.32
CA SER A 680 6.29 -54.32 -18.36
C SER A 680 6.74 -53.77 -19.72
N LEU A 681 7.32 -52.56 -19.70
CA LEU A 681 8.59 -52.23 -20.37
C LEU A 681 9.30 -51.11 -19.61
N GLU A 682 10.60 -51.27 -19.35
CA GLU A 682 11.46 -50.28 -18.68
C GLU A 682 12.07 -49.30 -19.70
N ASN A 683 12.18 -48.00 -19.36
CA ASN A 683 13.48 -47.33 -19.15
C ASN A 683 13.37 -45.79 -18.95
N ASN A 684 14.07 -45.31 -17.92
CA ASN A 684 14.77 -44.01 -17.79
C ASN A 684 14.02 -42.66 -17.86
N ASP A 685 13.71 -42.12 -16.68
CA ASP A 685 13.62 -40.67 -16.40
C ASP A 685 14.32 -40.36 -15.05
N PRO A 686 15.31 -39.43 -14.98
CA PRO A 686 16.02 -39.10 -13.75
C PRO A 686 15.72 -37.67 -13.23
N LEU A 687 14.55 -37.44 -12.64
CA LEU A 687 14.21 -36.19 -11.95
C LEU A 687 13.63 -36.36 -10.53
N ASN A 688 14.50 -36.54 -9.53
CA ASN A 688 14.30 -36.00 -8.18
C ASN A 688 15.66 -35.97 -7.42
N PRO A 689 15.97 -34.92 -6.65
CA PRO A 689 15.73 -35.08 -5.21
C PRO A 689 15.28 -33.81 -4.45
N LYS A 690 14.29 -34.01 -3.56
CA LYS A 690 14.06 -33.33 -2.25
C LYS A 690 13.38 -31.95 -2.25
N GLN A 691 12.10 -31.91 -2.62
CA GLN A 691 11.17 -30.97 -1.96
C GLN A 691 10.80 -31.47 -0.56
N GLY A 692 11.37 -30.82 0.47
CA GLY A 692 11.08 -31.15 1.88
C GLY A 692 11.46 -30.05 2.88
N LYS A 693 11.70 -28.82 2.39
CA LYS A 693 12.09 -27.66 3.22
C LYS A 693 11.43 -26.33 2.83
N GLN A 694 10.62 -26.27 1.76
CA GLN A 694 10.03 -25.02 1.27
C GLN A 694 8.99 -24.41 2.22
N THR A 695 8.21 -25.22 2.93
CA THR A 695 7.14 -24.76 3.84
C THR A 695 7.60 -23.89 5.01
N LYS A 696 8.90 -23.85 5.33
CA LYS A 696 9.42 -23.02 6.43
C LYS A 696 9.88 -21.62 5.99
N VAL A 697 9.97 -21.38 4.68
CA VAL A 697 10.60 -20.16 4.13
C VAL A 697 9.60 -19.02 3.93
N TYR A 698 8.33 -19.34 3.68
CA TYR A 698 7.27 -18.33 3.46
C TYR A 698 7.04 -17.45 4.69
N SER A 699 6.97 -18.03 5.90
CA SER A 699 6.88 -17.24 7.14
C SER A 699 8.15 -16.45 7.48
N GLU A 700 9.30 -16.80 6.90
CA GLU A 700 10.58 -16.16 7.23
C GLU A 700 10.75 -14.77 6.57
N TYR A 701 10.00 -14.42 5.52
CA TYR A 701 10.13 -13.10 4.87
C TYR A 701 9.39 -11.98 5.61
N SER A 702 8.13 -12.18 6.00
CA SER A 702 7.41 -11.26 6.88
C SER A 702 8.10 -11.14 8.25
N VAL A 703 8.68 -12.25 8.74
CA VAL A 703 9.55 -12.25 9.93
C VAL A 703 10.88 -11.53 9.67
N LYS A 704 11.47 -11.56 8.48
CA LYS A 704 12.71 -10.80 8.17
C LYS A 704 12.51 -9.30 8.23
N ILE A 705 11.37 -8.78 7.75
CA ILE A 705 11.00 -7.36 7.92
C ILE A 705 10.92 -7.02 9.43
N LEU A 706 10.29 -7.88 10.22
CA LEU A 706 10.24 -7.78 11.69
C LEU A 706 11.59 -8.01 12.41
N VAL A 707 12.55 -8.71 11.79
CA VAL A 707 13.91 -8.94 12.32
C VAL A 707 14.84 -7.78 11.95
N ASN A 708 14.67 -7.12 10.81
CA ASN A 708 15.38 -5.88 10.50
C ASN A 708 15.00 -4.77 11.50
N ARG A 709 13.72 -4.67 11.93
CA ARG A 709 13.30 -3.82 13.09
C ARG A 709 14.18 -4.04 14.34
N LYS A 710 14.71 -5.25 14.58
CA LYS A 710 15.63 -5.54 15.70
C LYS A 710 17.12 -5.37 15.36
N LYS A 711 17.56 -5.66 14.13
CA LYS A 711 18.97 -5.46 13.69
C LYS A 711 19.37 -3.98 13.73
N VAL A 712 18.54 -3.08 13.21
CA VAL A 712 18.80 -1.62 13.22
C VAL A 712 18.95 -1.10 14.66
N LYS A 713 18.16 -1.65 15.61
CA LYS A 713 18.25 -1.31 17.03
C LYS A 713 19.54 -1.81 17.70
N LEU A 714 20.10 -2.94 17.25
CA LEU A 714 21.40 -3.46 17.74
C LEU A 714 22.60 -2.69 17.16
N LEU A 715 22.50 -2.18 15.93
CA LEU A 715 23.51 -1.31 15.31
C LEU A 715 23.53 0.11 15.88
N ARG A 716 22.55 0.49 16.74
CA ARG A 716 22.56 1.74 17.53
C ARG A 716 23.12 1.56 18.96
N ILE A 717 23.56 0.35 19.34
CA ILE A 717 24.09 0.01 20.68
C ILE A 717 25.59 -0.40 20.60
N LYS A 718 26.22 -0.23 19.43
CA LYS A 718 27.65 -0.31 19.19
C LYS A 718 28.10 0.89 18.36
#